data_AF-A0A552V1I7-F1
#
_entry.id   AF-A0A552V1I7-F1
#
_cell.length_a   1.000
_cell.length_b   1.000
_cell.length_c   1.000
_cell.angle_alpha   90.00
_cell.angle_beta   90.00
_cell.angle_gamma   90.00
#
_symmetry.space_group_name_H-M   'P 1'
#
loop_
_entity.id
_entity.type
_entity.pdbx_description
1 polymer ?
#
loop_
_entity_poly.entity_id
_entity_poly.type
_entity_poly.pdbx_seq_one_letter_code
_entity_poly.pdbx_strand_id
1 'polypeptide(L)'
;MINPVNFKVVKSILLLVCGCAVIFHMYSFSDKDNEYTQDEFRPLITKNVALLGAEINLLSKAAADYSNGTTSKKLLQQQHLKTRKAFKTVEGILEYYYPRHVKAYLNGPPLNHLDPYPVKEEYKEKGYYVVSPDEYSKSLVLDYLDTDHYRGERSVVAPEGLQALDELIFSEEEIDKGLLIKLAAQLKHHFIAVQIAIDKRNYFYDFEVLEASRLELVRIFSMGITGFDTPGSLNALPEAGASLAGMQVVTQPLVGKVDNATRTEINALFTDAVKYLNRKNDFDGFNRLEFLMQYINPLYKKLGEVQQALHLRSSAERWGKIPSWNANSTNIFGGDFLNPYHYSLLKEWDDSENLCRLGKQLFYDNSLSQTGTMSCASCHNPELGFTDGKPKSTANAEGMTVLRNSPTLINAVFSDRFFYDLRAYDLEDQAKHVIENHLEFNTSFEKLQAKLNANPEYVARFEKAFNKKGAISRYQFSAALSSYIISLRSFNSEFDQYVQGKTQKLSAQVQLGFNLFTGKAACATCHYVPTFGGLVPPLYQENESEVLGVLSKPKSNLPDTDAGRIKNGILEDSEEIYRGSFKTMTVRNAKLTAPYFHNGAYNTLSEVVDFYNNGGAAGIGLGYEVPNQTLPPDPLNLNKKEIAALIAFMEALTDNPYNK
;
A
#
# COMPACT_ATOMS: atom_id res chain seq x y z
N MET A 1 57.21 -70.79 -16.48
CA MET A 1 58.38 -69.89 -16.38
C MET A 1 58.03 -68.77 -15.39
N ILE A 2 58.95 -68.43 -14.48
CA ILE A 2 59.35 -67.06 -14.02
C ILE A 2 58.32 -65.93 -14.36
N ASN A 3 57.78 -65.10 -13.45
CA ASN A 3 58.20 -64.66 -12.10
C ASN A 3 57.00 -64.16 -11.23
N PRO A 4 57.11 -64.07 -9.88
CA PRO A 4 56.02 -63.59 -9.00
C PRO A 4 56.31 -62.26 -8.26
N VAL A 5 55.51 -61.20 -8.49
CA VAL A 5 55.57 -59.88 -7.83
C VAL A 5 54.17 -59.22 -7.90
N ASN A 6 53.53 -58.59 -6.89
CA ASN A 6 53.85 -58.35 -5.47
C ASN A 6 52.58 -58.42 -4.58
N PHE A 7 52.51 -59.29 -3.57
CA PHE A 7 51.34 -59.45 -2.69
C PHE A 7 51.32 -58.43 -1.52
N LYS A 8 51.35 -57.12 -1.82
CA LYS A 8 51.41 -56.04 -0.80
C LYS A 8 50.50 -54.82 -1.00
N VAL A 9 49.70 -54.77 -2.07
CA VAL A 9 48.83 -53.60 -2.36
C VAL A 9 47.39 -53.76 -1.85
N VAL A 10 46.88 -55.00 -1.74
CA VAL A 10 45.45 -55.28 -1.45
C VAL A 10 45.04 -54.91 -0.01
N LYS A 11 45.98 -54.81 0.93
CA LYS A 11 45.67 -54.40 2.33
C LYS A 11 45.68 -52.88 2.58
N SER A 12 46.21 -52.07 1.66
CA SER A 12 46.19 -50.61 1.79
C SER A 12 44.97 -49.96 1.12
N ILE A 13 44.36 -50.63 0.13
CA ILE A 13 43.17 -50.12 -0.57
C ILE A 13 41.90 -50.30 0.29
N LEU A 14 41.78 -51.38 1.07
CA LEU A 14 40.61 -51.60 1.94
C LEU A 14 40.52 -50.65 3.15
N LEU A 15 41.61 -49.97 3.51
CA LEU A 15 41.63 -48.96 4.59
C LEU A 15 41.43 -47.53 4.09
N LEU A 16 41.60 -47.25 2.78
CA LEU A 16 41.22 -45.96 2.19
C LEU A 16 39.72 -45.85 1.91
N VAL A 17 39.06 -46.95 1.54
CA VAL A 17 37.63 -46.95 1.18
C VAL A 17 36.72 -46.73 2.41
N CYS A 18 37.13 -47.16 3.61
CA CYS A 18 36.40 -46.86 4.84
C CYS A 18 36.75 -45.48 5.46
N GLY A 19 37.83 -44.82 5.01
CA GLY A 19 38.23 -43.49 5.49
C GLY A 19 37.44 -42.35 4.83
N CYS A 20 37.09 -42.49 3.55
CA CYS A 20 36.37 -41.45 2.80
C CYS A 20 34.85 -41.44 3.04
N ALA A 21 34.27 -42.55 3.54
CA ALA A 21 32.83 -42.69 3.75
C ALA A 21 32.28 -42.03 5.03
N VAL A 22 33.16 -41.59 5.96
CA VAL A 22 32.75 -41.03 7.26
C VAL A 22 32.96 -39.50 7.34
N ILE A 23 33.57 -38.87 6.33
CA ILE A 23 33.77 -37.41 6.26
C ILE A 23 32.75 -36.74 5.31
N PHE A 24 32.10 -37.50 4.42
CA PHE A 24 31.09 -37.00 3.47
C PHE A 24 29.66 -36.82 4.03
N HIS A 25 29.53 -36.67 5.35
CA HIS A 25 28.24 -36.38 6.02
C HIS A 25 28.32 -35.27 7.09
N MET A 26 29.41 -34.50 7.15
CA MET A 26 29.53 -33.32 8.04
C MET A 26 29.98 -32.02 7.34
N TYR A 27 30.06 -32.02 6.01
CA TYR A 27 30.15 -30.79 5.21
C TYR A 27 28.98 -30.77 4.23
N SER A 28 27.82 -30.33 4.72
CA SER A 28 26.85 -29.66 3.86
C SER A 28 27.56 -28.52 3.13
N PHE A 29 27.24 -28.30 1.85
CA PHE A 29 27.74 -27.16 1.09
C PHE A 29 27.53 -25.87 1.90
N SER A 30 28.62 -25.30 2.42
CA SER A 30 28.63 -23.94 2.92
C SER A 30 28.89 -23.03 1.73
N ASP A 31 27.81 -22.67 1.04
CA ASP A 31 27.88 -21.47 0.22
C ASP A 31 28.23 -20.31 1.14
N LYS A 32 29.13 -19.43 0.68
CA LYS A 32 29.55 -18.26 1.47
C LYS A 32 28.44 -17.21 1.57
N ASP A 33 27.35 -17.42 0.84
CA ASP A 33 26.16 -16.58 0.72
C ASP A 33 24.89 -17.31 1.26
N ASN A 34 25.01 -18.06 2.36
CA ASN A 34 23.89 -18.82 2.98
C ASN A 34 22.78 -17.90 3.55
N GLU A 35 21.94 -17.34 2.67
CA GLU A 35 20.73 -16.56 2.99
C GLU A 35 19.48 -17.42 3.25
N TYR A 36 19.68 -18.74 3.35
CA TYR A 36 18.72 -19.72 3.83
C TYR A 36 19.49 -20.78 4.64
N THR A 37 19.07 -21.06 5.87
CA THR A 37 19.78 -22.01 6.76
C THR A 37 18.85 -23.08 7.31
N GLN A 38 18.81 -24.24 6.62
CA GLN A 38 17.90 -25.35 6.89
C GLN A 38 16.42 -24.95 6.71
N ASP A 39 15.54 -25.89 6.37
CA ASP A 39 14.14 -25.58 6.08
C ASP A 39 13.28 -25.50 7.36
N GLU A 40 13.62 -24.52 8.21
CA GLU A 40 12.98 -24.28 9.50
C GLU A 40 11.57 -23.66 9.34
N PHE A 41 11.32 -22.96 8.23
CA PHE A 41 10.07 -22.22 7.99
C PHE A 41 8.97 -23.05 7.34
N ARG A 42 9.27 -23.91 6.36
CA ARG A 42 8.24 -24.68 5.63
C ARG A 42 7.34 -25.51 6.55
N PRO A 43 7.82 -26.19 7.62
CA PRO A 43 6.93 -26.92 8.53
C PRO A 43 5.98 -26.01 9.32
N LEU A 44 6.35 -24.75 9.55
CA LEU A 44 5.52 -23.76 10.25
C LEU A 44 4.47 -23.17 9.28
N ILE A 45 4.91 -22.76 8.09
CA ILE A 45 4.07 -22.12 7.07
C ILE A 45 3.05 -23.13 6.51
N THR A 46 3.49 -24.30 6.06
CA THR A 46 2.58 -25.33 5.49
C THR A 46 1.56 -25.81 6.52
N LYS A 47 1.92 -25.88 7.81
CA LYS A 47 0.98 -26.18 8.90
C LYS A 47 -0.11 -25.10 9.02
N ASN A 48 0.24 -23.82 9.02
CA ASN A 48 -0.76 -22.74 9.12
C ASN A 48 -1.64 -22.68 7.86
N VAL A 49 -1.08 -22.88 6.66
CA VAL A 49 -1.85 -23.02 5.41
C VAL A 49 -2.80 -24.21 5.47
N ALA A 50 -2.37 -25.38 5.97
CA ALA A 50 -3.24 -26.54 6.13
C ALA A 50 -4.38 -26.29 7.15
N LEU A 51 -4.12 -25.55 8.23
CA LEU A 51 -5.15 -25.14 9.19
C LEU A 51 -6.18 -24.19 8.56
N LEU A 52 -5.73 -23.20 7.78
CA LEU A 52 -6.61 -22.33 6.99
C LEU A 52 -7.48 -23.14 6.02
N GLY A 53 -6.89 -24.10 5.29
CA GLY A 53 -7.63 -25.00 4.41
C GLY A 53 -8.69 -25.83 5.15
N ALA A 54 -8.41 -26.29 6.37
CA ALA A 54 -9.38 -26.99 7.20
C ALA A 54 -10.56 -26.07 7.61
N GLU A 55 -10.29 -24.85 8.06
CA GLU A 55 -11.33 -23.89 8.46
C GLU A 55 -12.14 -23.34 7.27
N ILE A 56 -11.56 -23.26 6.06
CA ILE A 56 -12.31 -22.95 4.81
C ILE A 56 -13.29 -24.08 4.47
N ASN A 57 -12.86 -25.34 4.61
CA ASN A 57 -13.76 -26.49 4.43
C ASN A 57 -14.90 -26.49 5.46
N LEU A 58 -14.62 -26.13 6.72
CA LEU A 58 -15.64 -26.00 7.76
C LEU A 58 -16.61 -24.84 7.50
N LEU A 59 -16.14 -23.69 6.99
CA LEU A 59 -16.99 -22.57 6.58
C LEU A 59 -17.91 -22.94 5.41
N SER A 60 -17.38 -23.61 4.38
CA SER A 60 -18.16 -24.12 3.25
C SER A 60 -19.26 -25.09 3.71
N LYS A 61 -18.97 -25.95 4.70
CA LYS A 61 -19.99 -26.79 5.33
C LYS A 61 -21.02 -25.98 6.12
N ALA A 62 -20.58 -25.03 6.96
CA ALA A 62 -21.47 -24.21 7.77
C ALA A 62 -22.42 -23.36 6.92
N ALA A 63 -21.97 -22.89 5.74
CA ALA A 63 -22.80 -22.22 4.74
C ALA A 63 -23.90 -23.15 4.18
N ALA A 64 -23.55 -24.39 3.85
CA ALA A 64 -24.50 -25.42 3.40
C ALA A 64 -25.53 -25.77 4.50
N ASP A 65 -25.06 -25.98 5.73
CA ASP A 65 -25.93 -26.25 6.88
C ASP A 65 -26.88 -25.06 7.17
N TYR A 66 -26.41 -23.82 7.01
CA TYR A 66 -27.26 -22.63 7.22
C TYR A 66 -28.32 -22.49 6.13
N SER A 67 -27.94 -22.69 4.87
CA SER A 67 -28.86 -22.61 3.74
C SER A 67 -29.95 -23.68 3.80
N ASN A 68 -29.61 -24.87 4.30
CA ASN A 68 -30.53 -25.98 4.55
C ASN A 68 -31.34 -25.85 5.86
N GLY A 69 -31.10 -24.83 6.68
CA GLY A 69 -31.78 -24.63 7.97
C GLY A 69 -31.37 -25.60 9.08
N THR A 70 -30.25 -26.32 8.93
CA THR A 70 -29.72 -27.26 9.94
C THR A 70 -28.79 -26.60 10.96
N THR A 71 -28.40 -25.33 10.75
CA THR A 71 -27.65 -24.52 11.72
C THR A 71 -28.17 -23.08 11.78
N SER A 72 -27.70 -22.30 12.76
CA SER A 72 -28.13 -20.90 12.99
C SER A 72 -27.15 -19.86 12.44
N LYS A 73 -27.62 -18.64 12.14
CA LYS A 73 -26.77 -17.50 11.72
C LYS A 73 -25.61 -17.27 12.70
N LYS A 74 -25.86 -17.43 14.01
CA LYS A 74 -24.83 -17.34 15.06
C LYS A 74 -23.72 -18.40 14.95
N LEU A 75 -24.06 -19.64 14.57
CA LEU A 75 -23.06 -20.70 14.38
C LEU A 75 -22.27 -20.51 13.07
N LEU A 76 -22.92 -20.01 12.01
CA LEU A 76 -22.26 -19.58 10.77
C LEU A 76 -21.26 -18.45 11.05
N GLN A 77 -21.70 -17.38 11.73
CA GLN A 77 -20.85 -16.27 12.19
C GLN A 77 -19.65 -16.77 13.00
N GLN A 78 -19.86 -17.65 14.00
CA GLN A 78 -18.78 -18.23 14.79
C GLN A 78 -17.79 -19.05 13.95
N GLN A 79 -18.24 -19.71 12.88
CA GLN A 79 -17.34 -20.44 11.99
C GLN A 79 -16.55 -19.48 11.08
N HIS A 80 -17.20 -18.45 10.53
CA HIS A 80 -16.51 -17.41 9.74
C HIS A 80 -15.38 -16.76 10.55
N LEU A 81 -15.64 -16.34 11.79
CA LEU A 81 -14.62 -15.73 12.66
C LEU A 81 -13.44 -16.67 12.99
N LYS A 82 -13.60 -18.00 12.93
CA LYS A 82 -12.48 -18.95 13.04
C LYS A 82 -11.67 -19.00 11.76
N THR A 83 -12.33 -19.10 10.62
CA THR A 83 -11.70 -19.10 9.29
C THR A 83 -10.91 -17.82 9.05
N ARG A 84 -11.48 -16.66 9.42
CA ARG A 84 -10.80 -15.36 9.49
C ARG A 84 -9.52 -15.40 10.32
N LYS A 85 -9.59 -15.88 11.57
CA LYS A 85 -8.41 -15.98 12.45
C LYS A 85 -7.34 -16.94 11.89
N ALA A 86 -7.74 -18.06 11.31
CA ALA A 86 -6.80 -18.98 10.65
C ALA A 86 -6.14 -18.38 9.41
N PHE A 87 -6.84 -17.49 8.69
CA PHE A 87 -6.24 -16.73 7.60
C PHE A 87 -5.20 -15.73 8.13
N LYS A 88 -5.56 -14.95 9.16
CA LYS A 88 -4.65 -13.99 9.79
C LYS A 88 -3.35 -14.61 10.33
N THR A 89 -3.33 -15.85 10.84
CA THR A 89 -2.08 -16.50 11.29
C THR A 89 -1.07 -16.80 10.16
N VAL A 90 -1.44 -16.61 8.89
CA VAL A 90 -0.57 -16.81 7.73
C VAL A 90 -0.64 -15.67 6.69
N GLU A 91 -1.54 -14.70 6.86
CA GLU A 91 -1.80 -13.58 5.95
C GLU A 91 -0.52 -12.91 5.46
N GLY A 92 0.34 -12.41 6.35
CA GLY A 92 1.58 -11.72 5.96
C GLY A 92 2.52 -12.53 5.07
N ILE A 93 2.52 -13.87 5.16
CA ILE A 93 3.29 -14.74 4.26
C ILE A 93 2.57 -14.90 2.92
N LEU A 94 1.24 -15.04 2.91
CA LEU A 94 0.48 -15.15 1.67
C LEU A 94 0.47 -13.83 0.88
N GLU A 95 0.25 -12.71 1.55
CA GLU A 95 0.32 -11.35 0.96
C GLU A 95 1.73 -11.03 0.46
N TYR A 96 2.79 -11.51 1.12
CA TYR A 96 4.15 -11.29 0.63
C TYR A 96 4.45 -12.07 -0.65
N TYR A 97 3.95 -13.31 -0.79
CA TYR A 97 4.26 -14.16 -1.95
C TYR A 97 3.22 -14.14 -3.08
N TYR A 98 1.98 -13.78 -2.77
CA TYR A 98 0.81 -13.86 -3.64
C TYR A 98 -0.17 -12.66 -3.48
N PRO A 99 0.33 -11.40 -3.42
CA PRO A 99 -0.47 -10.23 -3.04
C PRO A 99 -1.72 -10.00 -3.93
N ARG A 100 -1.63 -10.22 -5.24
CA ARG A 100 -2.76 -9.98 -6.16
C ARG A 100 -3.84 -11.03 -5.96
N HIS A 101 -3.49 -12.30 -5.86
CA HIS A 101 -4.48 -13.37 -5.64
C HIS A 101 -5.10 -13.28 -4.25
N VAL A 102 -4.34 -12.89 -3.22
CA VAL A 102 -4.89 -12.66 -1.88
C VAL A 102 -5.83 -11.45 -1.88
N LYS A 103 -5.42 -10.29 -2.41
CA LYS A 103 -6.23 -9.07 -2.53
C LYS A 103 -7.50 -9.26 -3.38
N ALA A 104 -7.48 -10.13 -4.40
CA ALA A 104 -8.66 -10.39 -5.24
C ALA A 104 -9.60 -11.43 -4.63
N TYR A 105 -9.09 -12.62 -4.29
CA TYR A 105 -9.91 -13.82 -4.21
C TYR A 105 -9.97 -14.47 -2.83
N LEU A 106 -8.97 -14.25 -1.96
CA LEU A 106 -8.97 -14.81 -0.60
C LEU A 106 -9.49 -13.79 0.43
N ASN A 107 -9.09 -12.53 0.30
CA ASN A 107 -9.52 -11.42 1.14
C ASN A 107 -10.03 -10.26 0.28
N GLY A 108 -10.75 -10.59 -0.79
CA GLY A 108 -11.33 -9.65 -1.74
C GLY A 108 -12.26 -8.63 -1.09
N PRO A 109 -12.32 -7.39 -1.62
CA PRO A 109 -13.19 -6.34 -1.10
C PRO A 109 -14.67 -6.67 -1.35
N PRO A 110 -15.59 -6.11 -0.56
CA PRO A 110 -17.03 -6.30 -0.73
C PRO A 110 -17.63 -5.51 -1.91
N LEU A 111 -16.80 -5.03 -2.85
CA LEU A 111 -17.19 -4.16 -3.96
C LEU A 111 -16.82 -4.75 -5.32
N ASN A 112 -17.58 -4.38 -6.35
CA ASN A 112 -17.21 -4.66 -7.74
C ASN A 112 -15.85 -4.00 -8.04
N HIS A 113 -14.90 -4.76 -8.54
CA HIS A 113 -13.56 -4.26 -8.85
C HIS A 113 -13.05 -4.86 -10.17
N LEU A 114 -12.05 -4.24 -10.78
CA LEU A 114 -11.31 -4.89 -11.85
C LEU A 114 -10.57 -6.10 -11.29
N ASP A 115 -10.62 -7.22 -12.00
CA ASP A 115 -9.75 -8.36 -11.69
C ASP A 115 -8.27 -7.89 -11.77
N PRO A 116 -7.50 -7.90 -10.68
CA PRO A 116 -6.10 -7.46 -10.69
C PRO A 116 -5.16 -8.52 -11.29
N TYR A 117 -5.65 -9.74 -11.52
CA TYR A 117 -4.89 -10.84 -12.10
C TYR A 117 -5.79 -11.82 -12.87
N PRO A 118 -6.45 -11.39 -13.98
CA PRO A 118 -7.32 -12.28 -14.73
C PRO A 118 -6.49 -13.44 -15.29
N VAL A 119 -6.90 -14.68 -15.02
CA VAL A 119 -6.24 -15.91 -15.50
C VAL A 119 -7.13 -16.61 -16.53
N LYS A 120 -6.57 -17.08 -17.66
CA LYS A 120 -7.31 -17.90 -18.63
C LYS A 120 -7.81 -19.20 -17.95
N GLU A 121 -9.07 -19.58 -18.21
CA GLU A 121 -9.72 -20.73 -17.58
C GLU A 121 -8.87 -22.02 -17.59
N GLU A 122 -8.18 -22.30 -18.69
CA GLU A 122 -7.35 -23.50 -18.87
C GLU A 122 -6.16 -23.64 -17.89
N TYR A 123 -5.81 -22.59 -17.15
CA TYR A 123 -4.76 -22.58 -16.13
C TYR A 123 -5.29 -22.45 -14.69
N LYS A 124 -6.56 -22.06 -14.48
CA LYS A 124 -7.16 -21.99 -13.14
C LYS A 124 -7.12 -23.36 -12.44
N GLU A 125 -7.42 -24.43 -13.18
CA GLU A 125 -7.42 -25.81 -12.65
C GLU A 125 -6.02 -26.46 -12.55
N LYS A 126 -5.06 -26.04 -13.39
CA LYS A 126 -3.71 -26.63 -13.43
C LYS A 126 -2.75 -26.03 -12.40
N GLY A 127 -3.16 -24.91 -11.79
CA GLY A 127 -2.29 -24.04 -10.99
C GLY A 127 -1.42 -23.19 -11.91
N TYR A 128 -1.56 -21.87 -11.82
CA TYR A 128 -0.84 -20.91 -12.67
C TYR A 128 0.47 -20.41 -12.02
N TYR A 129 0.71 -20.73 -10.74
CA TYR A 129 2.02 -20.57 -10.08
C TYR A 129 2.97 -21.69 -10.49
N VAL A 130 3.49 -21.60 -11.71
CA VAL A 130 4.42 -22.59 -12.31
C VAL A 130 5.80 -21.95 -12.51
N VAL A 131 6.50 -21.75 -11.40
CA VAL A 131 7.89 -21.27 -11.40
C VAL A 131 8.74 -22.31 -10.68
N SER A 132 9.83 -22.75 -11.31
CA SER A 132 10.75 -23.70 -10.69
C SER A 132 11.57 -23.03 -9.56
N PRO A 133 12.10 -23.79 -8.60
CA PRO A 133 12.98 -23.25 -7.55
C PRO A 133 14.26 -22.56 -8.08
N ASP A 134 14.65 -22.83 -9.33
CA ASP A 134 15.79 -22.19 -10.01
C ASP A 134 15.42 -20.89 -10.74
N GLU A 135 14.18 -20.76 -11.22
CA GLU A 135 13.66 -19.48 -11.74
C GLU A 135 13.33 -18.51 -10.59
N TYR A 136 12.81 -19.06 -9.48
CA TYR A 136 12.54 -18.28 -8.27
C TYR A 136 13.81 -17.67 -7.67
N SER A 137 14.93 -18.40 -7.68
CA SER A 137 16.22 -17.90 -7.16
C SER A 137 16.88 -16.81 -8.03
N LYS A 138 16.18 -16.31 -9.06
CA LYS A 138 16.67 -15.31 -10.03
C LYS A 138 15.75 -14.09 -10.17
N SER A 139 14.63 -14.01 -9.43
CA SER A 139 13.65 -12.93 -9.61
C SER A 139 12.80 -12.67 -8.35
N LEU A 140 11.85 -11.73 -8.47
CA LEU A 140 10.90 -11.36 -7.42
C LEU A 140 9.89 -12.47 -7.12
N VAL A 141 9.17 -12.26 -6.01
CA VAL A 141 7.82 -12.77 -5.68
C VAL A 141 6.98 -13.14 -6.92
N LEU A 142 6.32 -14.30 -6.83
CA LEU A 142 5.68 -15.01 -7.95
C LEU A 142 4.62 -14.21 -8.70
N ASP A 143 3.81 -13.38 -8.03
CA ASP A 143 2.78 -12.53 -8.67
C ASP A 143 3.34 -11.46 -9.61
N TYR A 144 4.63 -11.13 -9.48
CA TYR A 144 5.32 -10.15 -10.33
C TYR A 144 6.17 -10.80 -11.43
N LEU A 145 6.16 -12.14 -11.51
CA LEU A 145 7.05 -12.91 -12.37
C LEU A 145 6.44 -13.26 -13.74
N ASP A 146 5.11 -13.28 -13.87
CA ASP A 146 4.43 -13.71 -15.10
C ASP A 146 3.33 -12.73 -15.52
N THR A 147 3.57 -11.95 -16.58
CA THR A 147 2.66 -10.86 -17.00
C THR A 147 1.82 -11.17 -18.22
N ASP A 148 2.10 -12.22 -19.00
CA ASP A 148 1.47 -12.38 -20.33
C ASP A 148 1.09 -13.82 -20.70
N HIS A 149 1.75 -14.86 -20.17
CA HIS A 149 1.45 -16.23 -20.61
C HIS A 149 0.07 -16.71 -20.13
N TYR A 150 -0.25 -16.41 -18.87
CA TYR A 150 -1.45 -16.88 -18.18
C TYR A 150 -2.62 -15.90 -18.20
N ARG A 151 -2.41 -14.64 -18.61
CA ARG A 151 -3.41 -13.57 -18.48
C ARG A 151 -4.66 -13.79 -19.35
N GLY A 152 -5.81 -13.78 -18.71
CA GLY A 152 -7.13 -13.77 -19.34
C GLY A 152 -7.53 -12.36 -19.79
N GLU A 153 -8.76 -12.25 -20.32
CA GLU A 153 -9.35 -10.96 -20.67
C GLU A 153 -9.68 -10.16 -19.40
N ARG A 154 -9.56 -8.83 -19.49
CA ARG A 154 -9.92 -7.90 -18.42
C ARG A 154 -11.43 -7.98 -18.16
N SER A 155 -11.81 -8.09 -16.90
CA SER A 155 -13.20 -8.15 -16.45
C SER A 155 -13.40 -7.40 -15.13
N VAL A 156 -14.64 -7.01 -14.87
CA VAL A 156 -15.09 -6.61 -13.54
C VAL A 156 -15.53 -7.87 -12.81
N VAL A 157 -14.92 -8.15 -11.66
CA VAL A 157 -15.32 -9.23 -10.75
C VAL A 157 -16.30 -8.69 -9.71
N ALA A 158 -17.27 -9.54 -9.36
CA ALA A 158 -18.20 -9.28 -8.27
C ALA A 158 -17.49 -9.51 -6.92
N PRO A 159 -18.02 -8.95 -5.80
CA PRO A 159 -17.48 -9.15 -4.46
C PRO A 159 -17.21 -10.64 -4.15
N GLU A 160 -16.00 -10.97 -3.71
CA GLU A 160 -15.63 -12.33 -3.33
C GLU A 160 -14.53 -12.40 -2.26
N GLY A 161 -14.20 -13.62 -1.81
CA GLY A 161 -13.27 -13.82 -0.70
C GLY A 161 -13.87 -13.53 0.69
N LEU A 162 -12.98 -13.39 1.68
CA LEU A 162 -13.36 -13.35 3.10
C LEU A 162 -14.00 -12.02 3.56
N GLN A 163 -13.76 -10.86 2.93
CA GLN A 163 -14.45 -9.63 3.33
C GLN A 163 -15.89 -9.58 2.80
N ALA A 164 -16.10 -9.97 1.54
CA ALA A 164 -17.45 -10.15 0.99
C ALA A 164 -18.30 -11.15 1.80
N LEU A 165 -17.67 -12.24 2.30
CA LEU A 165 -18.31 -13.15 3.25
C LEU A 165 -18.55 -12.52 4.63
N ASP A 166 -17.66 -11.66 5.12
CA ASP A 166 -17.83 -10.94 6.39
C ASP A 166 -19.04 -10.02 6.36
N GLU A 167 -19.14 -9.18 5.34
CA GLU A 167 -20.28 -8.28 5.13
C GLU A 167 -21.60 -9.06 5.00
N LEU A 168 -21.63 -10.07 4.13
CA LEU A 168 -22.84 -10.89 3.92
C LEU A 168 -23.29 -11.64 5.19
N ILE A 169 -22.36 -12.21 5.97
CA ILE A 169 -22.70 -13.03 7.15
C ILE A 169 -23.08 -12.15 8.37
N PHE A 170 -22.59 -10.91 8.43
CA PHE A 170 -22.83 -10.00 9.55
C PHE A 170 -23.86 -8.89 9.28
N SER A 171 -24.26 -8.66 8.02
CA SER A 171 -25.38 -7.78 7.64
C SER A 171 -26.60 -7.96 8.52
N GLU A 172 -27.33 -6.87 8.81
CA GLU A 172 -28.59 -6.91 9.56
C GLU A 172 -29.73 -7.59 8.77
N GLU A 173 -29.62 -7.63 7.44
CA GLU A 173 -30.62 -8.20 6.53
C GLU A 173 -30.64 -9.75 6.54
N GLU A 174 -31.60 -10.34 5.83
CA GLU A 174 -31.60 -11.79 5.58
C GLU A 174 -30.48 -12.15 4.59
N ILE A 175 -29.65 -13.12 4.99
CA ILE A 175 -28.52 -13.58 4.18
C ILE A 175 -29.04 -14.25 2.90
N ASP A 176 -28.62 -13.75 1.72
CA ASP A 176 -28.80 -14.49 0.47
C ASP A 176 -28.05 -15.82 0.53
N LYS A 177 -28.82 -16.90 0.65
CA LYS A 177 -28.33 -18.28 0.75
C LYS A 177 -27.66 -18.75 -0.53
N GLY A 178 -28.11 -18.30 -1.70
CA GLY A 178 -27.48 -18.62 -2.98
C GLY A 178 -26.10 -17.99 -3.10
N LEU A 179 -26.02 -16.69 -2.77
CA LEU A 179 -24.76 -15.96 -2.74
C LEU A 179 -23.79 -16.54 -1.69
N LEU A 180 -24.25 -16.81 -0.47
CA LEU A 180 -23.44 -17.41 0.59
C LEU A 180 -22.75 -18.72 0.15
N ILE A 181 -23.50 -19.63 -0.48
CA ILE A 181 -22.97 -20.90 -0.99
C ILE A 181 -21.96 -20.66 -2.12
N LYS A 182 -22.27 -19.74 -3.04
CA LYS A 182 -21.40 -19.37 -4.16
C LYS A 182 -20.06 -18.83 -3.64
N LEU A 183 -20.08 -17.84 -2.75
CA LEU A 183 -18.87 -17.22 -2.18
C LEU A 183 -18.01 -18.21 -1.38
N ALA A 184 -18.63 -19.06 -0.56
CA ALA A 184 -17.90 -20.07 0.21
C ALA A 184 -17.27 -21.15 -0.69
N ALA A 185 -17.89 -21.47 -1.84
CA ALA A 185 -17.32 -22.36 -2.84
C ALA A 185 -16.18 -21.70 -3.64
N GLN A 186 -16.34 -20.43 -4.03
CA GLN A 186 -15.29 -19.62 -4.68
C GLN A 186 -14.05 -19.54 -3.80
N LEU A 187 -14.17 -19.08 -2.55
CA LEU A 187 -13.04 -18.99 -1.60
C LEU A 187 -12.28 -20.31 -1.50
N LYS A 188 -12.99 -21.44 -1.41
CA LYS A 188 -12.38 -22.78 -1.38
C LYS A 188 -11.63 -23.11 -2.68
N HIS A 189 -12.19 -22.77 -3.84
CA HIS A 189 -11.53 -22.99 -5.13
C HIS A 189 -10.26 -22.14 -5.27
N HIS A 190 -10.35 -20.83 -5.01
CA HIS A 190 -9.19 -19.93 -5.10
C HIS A 190 -8.09 -20.27 -4.10
N PHE A 191 -8.44 -20.78 -2.91
CA PHE A 191 -7.45 -21.19 -1.91
C PHE A 191 -6.54 -22.35 -2.38
N ILE A 192 -7.06 -23.28 -3.18
CA ILE A 192 -6.30 -24.44 -3.67
C ILE A 192 -5.05 -24.02 -4.45
N ALA A 193 -5.14 -22.96 -5.27
CA ALA A 193 -4.01 -22.45 -6.06
C ALA A 193 -2.84 -22.00 -5.17
N VAL A 194 -3.12 -21.23 -4.12
CA VAL A 194 -2.12 -20.74 -3.15
C VAL A 194 -1.59 -21.87 -2.28
N GLN A 195 -2.45 -22.80 -1.85
CA GLN A 195 -2.01 -23.98 -1.08
C GLN A 195 -1.00 -24.81 -1.89
N ILE A 196 -1.32 -25.15 -3.14
CA ILE A 196 -0.41 -25.90 -4.03
C ILE A 196 0.89 -25.12 -4.26
N ALA A 197 0.85 -23.80 -4.39
CA ALA A 197 2.03 -22.97 -4.61
C ALA A 197 2.96 -22.96 -3.39
N ILE A 198 2.41 -22.80 -2.17
CA ILE A 198 3.16 -22.94 -0.91
C ILE A 198 3.72 -24.35 -0.74
N ASP A 199 2.91 -25.39 -0.97
CA ASP A 199 3.32 -26.78 -0.79
C ASP A 199 4.43 -27.20 -1.78
N LYS A 200 4.57 -26.52 -2.92
CA LYS A 200 5.67 -26.72 -3.89
C LYS A 200 6.98 -25.97 -3.55
N ARG A 201 7.00 -25.03 -2.59
CA ARG A 201 8.21 -24.25 -2.26
C ARG A 201 9.25 -25.07 -1.47
N ASN A 202 10.42 -25.29 -2.06
CA ASN A 202 11.51 -26.06 -1.43
C ASN A 202 12.16 -25.37 -0.21
N TYR A 203 12.03 -24.04 -0.09
CA TYR A 203 12.54 -23.23 1.01
C TYR A 203 11.86 -21.86 1.00
N PHE A 204 12.10 -21.08 2.06
CA PHE A 204 11.76 -19.66 2.19
C PHE A 204 13.04 -18.94 2.61
N TYR A 205 13.37 -17.77 2.04
CA TYR A 205 14.60 -17.08 2.43
C TYR A 205 14.45 -16.36 3.78
N ASP A 206 15.53 -16.30 4.57
CA ASP A 206 15.52 -15.73 5.92
C ASP A 206 15.10 -14.23 5.90
N PHE A 207 15.51 -13.46 4.88
CA PHE A 207 15.13 -12.04 4.73
C PHE A 207 13.66 -11.86 4.33
N GLU A 208 13.11 -12.73 3.48
CA GLU A 208 11.70 -12.65 3.05
C GLU A 208 10.76 -12.84 4.24
N VAL A 209 11.09 -13.73 5.18
CA VAL A 209 10.27 -13.95 6.39
C VAL A 209 10.27 -12.71 7.30
N LEU A 210 11.40 -11.99 7.40
CA LEU A 210 11.48 -10.73 8.17
C LEU A 210 10.78 -9.57 7.46
N GLU A 211 10.94 -9.44 6.14
CA GLU A 211 10.25 -8.42 5.35
C GLU A 211 8.74 -8.63 5.36
N ALA A 212 8.26 -9.86 5.11
CA ALA A 212 6.85 -10.24 5.23
C ALA A 212 6.29 -9.89 6.62
N SER A 213 7.02 -10.20 7.68
CA SER A 213 6.59 -9.89 9.05
C SER A 213 6.59 -8.38 9.36
N ARG A 214 7.48 -7.60 8.76
CA ARG A 214 7.52 -6.14 8.94
C ARG A 214 6.46 -5.42 8.10
N LEU A 215 6.16 -5.92 6.91
CA LEU A 215 5.03 -5.47 6.10
C LEU A 215 3.70 -5.87 6.73
N GLU A 216 3.59 -7.03 7.39
CA GLU A 216 2.41 -7.41 8.17
C GLU A 216 2.16 -6.46 9.36
N LEU A 217 3.20 -5.95 10.03
CA LEU A 217 3.02 -4.90 11.06
C LEU A 217 2.45 -3.60 10.47
N VAL A 218 2.86 -3.23 9.26
CA VAL A 218 2.27 -2.10 8.52
C VAL A 218 0.80 -2.41 8.21
N ARG A 219 0.50 -3.60 7.67
CA ARG A 219 -0.85 -4.06 7.28
C ARG A 219 -1.81 -4.10 8.47
N ILE A 220 -1.39 -4.71 9.59
CA ILE A 220 -2.14 -4.75 10.86
C ILE A 220 -2.53 -3.33 11.30
N PHE A 221 -1.61 -2.38 11.22
CA PHE A 221 -1.84 -1.03 11.73
C PHE A 221 -2.62 -0.12 10.78
N SER A 222 -2.39 -0.24 9.46
CA SER A 222 -2.97 0.61 8.44
C SER A 222 -4.32 0.13 7.88
N MET A 223 -4.59 -1.17 7.96
CA MET A 223 -5.81 -1.81 7.41
C MET A 223 -6.52 -2.67 8.47
N GLY A 224 -5.76 -3.53 9.17
CA GLY A 224 -6.35 -4.51 10.10
C GLY A 224 -7.16 -3.84 11.22
N ILE A 225 -6.51 -3.07 12.09
CA ILE A 225 -7.17 -2.40 13.23
C ILE A 225 -8.04 -1.20 12.83
N THR A 226 -8.01 -0.76 11.57
CA THR A 226 -8.88 0.30 11.04
C THR A 226 -10.24 -0.22 10.59
N GLY A 227 -10.44 -1.55 10.61
CA GLY A 227 -11.70 -2.21 10.25
C GLY A 227 -11.82 -2.56 8.77
N PHE A 228 -10.82 -2.20 7.94
CA PHE A 228 -10.83 -2.42 6.49
C PHE A 228 -11.14 -3.88 6.12
N ASP A 229 -10.48 -4.86 6.74
CA ASP A 229 -10.69 -6.27 6.40
C ASP A 229 -11.96 -6.89 7.02
N THR A 230 -12.71 -6.16 7.86
CA THR A 230 -13.88 -6.66 8.61
C THR A 230 -15.07 -5.69 8.54
N PRO A 231 -15.56 -5.35 7.33
CA PRO A 231 -16.58 -4.32 7.13
C PRO A 231 -17.92 -4.65 7.81
N GLY A 232 -18.27 -5.93 7.96
CA GLY A 232 -19.51 -6.36 8.60
C GLY A 232 -19.37 -6.67 10.10
N SER A 233 -18.29 -7.35 10.50
CA SER A 233 -18.15 -7.90 11.85
C SER A 233 -17.42 -7.00 12.85
N LEU A 234 -16.66 -6.00 12.36
CA LEU A 234 -15.73 -5.17 13.15
C LEU A 234 -14.77 -5.99 14.06
N ASN A 235 -14.50 -7.25 13.72
CA ASN A 235 -13.67 -8.19 14.49
C ASN A 235 -12.15 -7.96 14.30
N ALA A 236 -11.76 -6.72 13.97
CA ALA A 236 -10.40 -6.28 13.69
C ALA A 236 -9.38 -6.60 14.81
N LEU A 237 -9.70 -6.35 16.09
CA LEU A 237 -8.73 -6.50 17.19
C LEU A 237 -8.37 -7.98 17.47
N PRO A 238 -9.34 -8.92 17.56
CA PRO A 238 -9.03 -10.34 17.66
C PRO A 238 -8.34 -10.93 16.43
N GLU A 239 -8.47 -10.30 15.26
CA GLU A 239 -7.76 -10.67 14.04
C GLU A 239 -6.31 -10.21 14.03
N ALA A 240 -6.04 -8.94 14.37
CA ALA A 240 -4.68 -8.44 14.60
C ALA A 240 -3.92 -9.28 15.64
N GLY A 241 -4.62 -9.77 16.67
CA GLY A 241 -4.04 -10.68 17.66
C GLY A 241 -3.66 -12.05 17.09
N ALA A 242 -4.39 -12.53 16.08
CA ALA A 242 -4.07 -13.77 15.37
C ALA A 242 -2.89 -13.59 14.40
N SER A 243 -2.82 -12.45 13.68
CA SER A 243 -1.64 -12.09 12.88
C SER A 243 -0.37 -12.06 13.74
N LEU A 244 -0.36 -11.28 14.83
CA LEU A 244 0.80 -11.19 15.74
C LEU A 244 1.24 -12.56 16.30
N ALA A 245 0.29 -13.45 16.61
CA ALA A 245 0.61 -14.80 17.06
C ALA A 245 1.23 -15.66 15.94
N GLY A 246 0.72 -15.56 14.70
CA GLY A 246 1.31 -16.23 13.53
C GLY A 246 2.72 -15.72 13.22
N MET A 247 2.91 -14.41 13.26
CA MET A 247 4.21 -13.75 13.07
C MET A 247 5.24 -14.17 14.12
N GLN A 248 4.86 -14.22 15.41
CA GLN A 248 5.75 -14.67 16.47
C GLN A 248 6.22 -16.12 16.21
N VAL A 249 5.34 -17.00 15.72
CA VAL A 249 5.71 -18.38 15.38
C VAL A 249 6.68 -18.43 14.19
N VAL A 250 6.38 -17.74 13.08
CA VAL A 250 7.19 -17.83 11.85
C VAL A 250 8.54 -17.10 11.96
N THR A 251 8.64 -16.05 12.78
CA THR A 251 9.92 -15.35 13.03
C THR A 251 10.80 -16.01 14.07
N GLN A 252 10.27 -16.94 14.88
CA GLN A 252 11.00 -17.56 15.98
C GLN A 252 12.32 -18.28 15.60
N PRO A 253 12.48 -18.90 14.41
CA PRO A 253 13.77 -19.45 13.99
C PRO A 253 14.87 -18.37 13.88
N LEU A 254 14.53 -17.16 13.44
CA LEU A 254 15.47 -16.03 13.29
C LEU A 254 15.68 -15.28 14.59
N VAL A 255 14.59 -15.00 15.32
CA VAL A 255 14.63 -14.41 16.67
C VAL A 255 15.34 -15.35 17.67
N GLY A 256 15.41 -16.65 17.36
CA GLY A 256 16.21 -17.64 18.10
C GLY A 256 17.73 -17.52 17.90
N LYS A 257 18.19 -16.93 16.77
CA LYS A 257 19.59 -16.81 16.37
C LYS A 257 20.29 -15.54 16.89
N VAL A 258 19.53 -14.54 17.37
CA VAL A 258 20.07 -13.31 17.99
C VAL A 258 20.35 -13.46 19.49
N ASP A 259 20.95 -12.44 20.10
CA ASP A 259 21.30 -12.46 21.53
C ASP A 259 20.07 -12.58 22.45
N ASN A 260 20.30 -13.04 23.68
CA ASN A 260 19.22 -13.33 24.61
C ASN A 260 18.41 -12.09 25.03
N ALA A 261 19.01 -10.89 25.12
CA ALA A 261 18.29 -9.69 25.52
C ALA A 261 17.33 -9.25 24.41
N THR A 262 17.82 -9.15 23.17
CA THR A 262 17.00 -8.82 21.98
C THR A 262 15.87 -9.84 21.79
N ARG A 263 16.17 -11.14 21.93
CA ARG A 263 15.18 -12.22 21.87
C ARG A 263 14.09 -12.11 22.95
N THR A 264 14.46 -11.79 24.18
CA THR A 264 13.50 -11.60 25.28
C THR A 264 12.63 -10.37 25.05
N GLU A 265 13.21 -9.27 24.57
CA GLU A 265 12.48 -8.03 24.26
C GLU A 265 11.44 -8.24 23.15
N ILE A 266 11.80 -8.89 22.04
CA ILE A 266 10.88 -9.21 20.93
C ILE A 266 9.72 -10.08 21.41
N ASN A 267 10.00 -11.13 22.19
CA ASN A 267 8.97 -12.02 22.72
C ASN A 267 8.04 -11.33 23.72
N ALA A 268 8.57 -10.41 24.53
CA ALA A 268 7.75 -9.57 25.41
C ALA A 268 6.84 -8.65 24.59
N LEU A 269 7.38 -7.97 23.57
CA LEU A 269 6.60 -7.08 22.69
C LEU A 269 5.45 -7.81 21.98
N PHE A 270 5.68 -8.99 21.39
CA PHE A 270 4.60 -9.78 20.79
C PHE A 270 3.52 -10.17 21.83
N THR A 271 3.95 -10.66 23.00
CA THR A 271 3.05 -11.10 24.08
C THR A 271 2.20 -9.94 24.59
N ASP A 272 2.82 -8.79 24.89
CA ASP A 272 2.12 -7.63 25.43
C ASP A 272 1.27 -6.91 24.38
N ALA A 273 1.63 -6.96 23.09
CA ALA A 273 0.79 -6.45 21.99
C ALA A 273 -0.50 -7.27 21.85
N VAL A 274 -0.41 -8.61 21.87
CA VAL A 274 -1.58 -9.50 21.87
C VAL A 274 -2.42 -9.30 23.13
N LYS A 275 -1.79 -9.12 24.29
CA LYS A 275 -2.47 -8.80 25.55
C LYS A 275 -3.16 -7.43 25.52
N TYR A 276 -2.60 -6.44 24.82
CA TYR A 276 -3.19 -5.13 24.62
C TYR A 276 -4.47 -5.19 23.77
N LEU A 277 -4.42 -5.92 22.65
CA LEU A 277 -5.58 -6.16 21.78
C LEU A 277 -6.71 -6.93 22.48
N ASN A 278 -6.37 -7.81 23.44
CA ASN A 278 -7.33 -8.57 24.24
C ASN A 278 -7.83 -7.84 25.51
N ARG A 279 -7.53 -6.54 25.70
CA ARG A 279 -8.16 -5.72 26.76
C ARG A 279 -9.67 -5.59 26.50
N LYS A 280 -10.46 -5.30 27.54
CA LYS A 280 -11.92 -5.09 27.44
C LYS A 280 -12.27 -3.72 26.84
N ASN A 281 -11.75 -3.45 25.65
CA ASN A 281 -12.10 -2.29 24.83
C ASN A 281 -12.90 -2.80 23.62
N ASP A 282 -13.89 -2.03 23.19
CA ASP A 282 -14.54 -2.23 21.89
C ASP A 282 -13.68 -1.61 20.76
N PHE A 283 -14.16 -1.76 19.51
CA PHE A 283 -13.47 -1.24 18.33
C PHE A 283 -13.27 0.28 18.38
N ASP A 284 -14.25 1.02 18.89
CA ASP A 284 -14.23 2.49 18.97
C ASP A 284 -13.32 2.99 20.11
N GLY A 285 -13.41 2.37 21.29
CA GLY A 285 -12.62 2.72 22.48
C GLY A 285 -11.16 2.25 22.44
N PHE A 286 -10.75 1.52 21.40
CA PHE A 286 -9.38 1.05 21.25
C PHE A 286 -8.40 2.19 20.91
N ASN A 287 -7.47 2.48 21.84
CA ASN A 287 -6.43 3.49 21.66
C ASN A 287 -5.33 2.97 20.72
N ARG A 288 -5.50 3.24 19.43
CA ARG A 288 -4.60 2.92 18.31
C ARG A 288 -3.29 3.70 18.37
N LEU A 289 -3.31 4.93 18.90
CA LEU A 289 -2.10 5.73 19.06
C LEU A 289 -1.11 5.11 20.07
N GLU A 290 -1.61 4.64 21.21
CA GLU A 290 -0.80 3.86 22.17
C GLU A 290 -0.35 2.54 21.54
N PHE A 291 -1.22 1.86 20.79
CA PHE A 291 -0.85 0.62 20.10
C PHE A 291 0.30 0.79 19.10
N LEU A 292 0.26 1.88 18.31
CA LEU A 292 1.33 2.29 17.39
C LEU A 292 2.67 2.44 18.11
N MET A 293 2.68 3.26 19.15
CA MET A 293 3.90 3.73 19.79
C MET A 293 4.51 2.70 20.73
N GLN A 294 3.69 1.90 21.41
CA GLN A 294 4.15 0.92 22.40
C GLN A 294 4.43 -0.47 21.80
N TYR A 295 3.85 -0.81 20.65
CA TYR A 295 3.95 -2.16 20.08
C TYR A 295 4.36 -2.19 18.62
N ILE A 296 3.62 -1.53 17.72
CA ILE A 296 3.87 -1.64 16.26
C ILE A 296 5.24 -1.07 15.88
N ASN A 297 5.53 0.18 16.23
CA ASN A 297 6.83 0.79 15.92
C ASN A 297 8.01 0.06 16.60
N PRO A 298 7.94 -0.31 17.90
CA PRO A 298 8.96 -1.14 18.55
C PRO A 298 9.18 -2.50 17.88
N LEU A 299 8.13 -3.27 17.57
CA LEU A 299 8.26 -4.56 16.87
C LEU A 299 8.86 -4.38 15.47
N TYR A 300 8.39 -3.38 14.73
CA TYR A 300 8.85 -3.09 13.37
C TYR A 300 10.34 -2.76 13.32
N LYS A 301 10.81 -1.96 14.30
CA LYS A 301 12.22 -1.68 14.51
C LYS A 301 13.00 -2.94 14.89
N LYS A 302 12.53 -3.69 15.89
CA LYS A 302 13.25 -4.86 16.43
C LYS A 302 13.40 -6.00 15.42
N LEU A 303 12.41 -6.24 14.58
CA LEU A 303 12.55 -7.21 13.47
C LEU A 303 13.56 -6.73 12.40
N GLY A 304 13.68 -5.41 12.19
CA GLY A 304 14.76 -4.84 11.37
C GLY A 304 16.15 -4.99 12.02
N GLU A 305 16.24 -4.81 13.34
CA GLU A 305 17.47 -5.07 14.11
C GLU A 305 17.90 -6.56 14.01
N VAL A 306 16.96 -7.52 13.97
CA VAL A 306 17.26 -8.94 13.70
C VAL A 306 17.85 -9.14 12.30
N GLN A 307 17.27 -8.52 11.27
CA GLN A 307 17.78 -8.61 9.89
C GLN A 307 19.23 -8.11 9.81
N GLN A 308 19.54 -6.99 10.46
CA GLN A 308 20.88 -6.41 10.54
C GLN A 308 21.86 -7.27 11.34
N ALA A 309 21.43 -7.80 12.50
CA ALA A 309 22.26 -8.64 13.37
C ALA A 309 22.62 -9.99 12.74
N LEU A 310 21.78 -10.51 11.83
CA LEU A 310 22.03 -11.72 11.06
C LEU A 310 22.72 -11.44 9.70
N HIS A 311 23.07 -10.19 9.41
CA HIS A 311 23.69 -9.74 8.15
C HIS A 311 22.92 -10.14 6.88
N LEU A 312 21.59 -10.17 6.97
CA LEU A 312 20.70 -10.55 5.87
C LEU A 312 20.44 -9.37 4.93
N ARG A 313 20.74 -9.52 3.63
CA ARG A 313 20.37 -8.53 2.60
C ARG A 313 18.84 -8.44 2.50
N SER A 314 18.34 -7.25 2.22
CA SER A 314 16.95 -7.03 1.80
C SER A 314 16.70 -7.56 0.37
N SER A 315 15.43 -7.76 0.01
CA SER A 315 15.01 -8.08 -1.37
C SER A 315 15.52 -7.05 -2.38
N ALA A 316 15.55 -5.78 -1.98
CA ALA A 316 16.04 -4.68 -2.81
C ALA A 316 17.55 -4.80 -3.09
N GLU A 317 18.35 -5.05 -2.06
CA GLU A 317 19.81 -5.23 -2.18
C GLU A 317 20.17 -6.51 -2.92
N ARG A 318 19.44 -7.61 -2.70
CA ARG A 318 19.63 -8.89 -3.38
C ARG A 318 19.36 -8.79 -4.89
N TRP A 319 18.30 -8.10 -5.29
CA TRP A 319 17.86 -8.04 -6.69
C TRP A 319 18.23 -6.74 -7.42
N GLY A 320 18.89 -5.79 -6.76
CA GLY A 320 19.29 -4.51 -7.36
C GLY A 320 18.10 -3.63 -7.80
N LYS A 321 16.96 -3.73 -7.11
CA LYS A 321 15.72 -2.98 -7.45
C LYS A 321 15.52 -1.82 -6.48
N ILE A 322 14.87 -0.75 -6.96
CA ILE A 322 14.48 0.41 -6.14
C ILE A 322 13.08 0.12 -5.55
N PRO A 323 12.96 -0.21 -4.26
CA PRO A 323 11.68 -0.56 -3.65
C PRO A 323 10.90 0.70 -3.31
N SER A 324 9.57 0.62 -3.29
CA SER A 324 8.65 1.66 -2.79
C SER A 324 8.82 1.89 -1.28
N TRP A 325 9.01 0.80 -0.55
CA TRP A 325 9.22 0.74 0.90
C TRP A 325 10.70 0.56 1.23
N ASN A 326 11.19 1.33 2.21
CA ASN A 326 12.57 1.22 2.69
C ASN A 326 12.70 0.18 3.81
N ALA A 327 13.26 -0.98 3.50
CA ALA A 327 13.57 -2.03 4.47
C ALA A 327 14.50 -1.57 5.61
N ASN A 328 15.35 -0.56 5.41
CA ASN A 328 16.23 -0.04 6.47
C ASN A 328 15.58 0.98 7.41
N SER A 329 14.35 1.42 7.11
CA SER A 329 13.60 2.34 7.99
C SER A 329 13.25 1.70 9.33
N THR A 330 13.18 2.52 10.39
CA THR A 330 12.97 2.04 11.78
C THR A 330 11.63 2.43 12.40
N ASN A 331 10.79 3.18 11.68
CA ASN A 331 9.48 3.64 12.13
C ASN A 331 8.57 3.82 10.91
N ILE A 332 7.30 3.40 10.98
CA ILE A 332 6.38 3.47 9.83
C ILE A 332 5.94 4.90 9.49
N PHE A 333 6.24 5.88 10.36
CA PHE A 333 6.08 7.32 10.13
C PHE A 333 7.42 8.04 9.87
N GLY A 334 8.52 7.31 9.70
CA GLY A 334 9.81 7.91 9.32
C GLY A 334 9.74 8.57 7.95
N GLY A 335 10.40 9.72 7.78
CA GLY A 335 10.50 10.41 6.48
C GLY A 335 11.31 9.64 5.43
N ASP A 336 11.99 8.59 5.85
CA ASP A 336 12.74 7.60 5.08
C ASP A 336 11.95 6.30 4.83
N PHE A 337 10.75 6.13 5.37
CA PHE A 337 9.96 4.90 5.26
C PHE A 337 9.51 4.59 3.82
N LEU A 338 9.10 5.62 3.08
CA LEU A 338 8.85 5.52 1.64
C LEU A 338 10.04 6.06 0.87
N ASN A 339 10.46 5.32 -0.15
CA ASN A 339 11.56 5.70 -1.03
C ASN A 339 11.03 6.60 -2.16
N PRO A 340 11.42 7.89 -2.24
CA PRO A 340 10.92 8.79 -3.28
C PRO A 340 11.33 8.35 -4.69
N TYR A 341 12.47 7.66 -4.82
CA TYR A 341 13.05 7.30 -6.12
C TYR A 341 12.33 6.14 -6.81
N HIS A 342 11.48 5.41 -6.10
CA HIS A 342 10.57 4.43 -6.70
C HIS A 342 9.50 5.12 -7.58
N TYR A 343 8.99 6.26 -7.11
CA TYR A 343 7.90 7.02 -7.75
C TYR A 343 8.41 8.14 -8.68
N SER A 344 9.70 8.13 -9.01
CA SER A 344 10.35 9.21 -9.74
C SER A 344 11.21 8.68 -10.88
N LEU A 345 11.48 9.54 -11.86
CA LEU A 345 12.39 9.26 -12.98
C LEU A 345 13.88 9.33 -12.57
N LEU A 346 14.16 9.67 -11.32
CA LEU A 346 15.50 9.81 -10.76
C LEU A 346 15.89 8.60 -9.92
N LYS A 347 17.19 8.33 -9.93
CA LYS A 347 17.86 7.45 -8.95
C LYS A 347 18.56 8.35 -7.93
N GLU A 348 18.78 7.82 -6.73
CA GLU A 348 19.33 8.60 -5.62
C GLU A 348 20.66 9.30 -5.94
N TRP A 349 21.55 8.61 -6.65
CA TRP A 349 22.86 9.16 -7.04
C TRP A 349 22.80 10.16 -8.21
N ASP A 350 21.67 10.26 -8.91
CA ASP A 350 21.42 11.23 -9.98
C ASP A 350 20.76 12.52 -9.42
N ASP A 351 20.15 12.47 -8.23
CA ASP A 351 19.58 13.64 -7.56
C ASP A 351 20.67 14.50 -6.89
N SER A 352 20.63 15.81 -7.12
CA SER A 352 21.65 16.73 -6.62
C SER A 352 21.12 18.12 -6.36
N GLU A 353 21.80 18.86 -5.48
CA GLU A 353 21.42 20.24 -5.14
C GLU A 353 21.44 21.19 -6.37
N ASN A 354 22.28 20.92 -7.38
CA ASN A 354 22.26 21.67 -8.64
C ASN A 354 21.03 21.32 -9.49
N LEU A 355 20.64 20.04 -9.52
CA LEU A 355 19.46 19.55 -10.23
C LEU A 355 18.17 20.11 -9.60
N CYS A 356 18.06 20.07 -8.27
CA CYS A 356 16.92 20.62 -7.52
C CYS A 356 16.79 22.14 -7.73
N ARG A 357 17.91 22.89 -7.69
CA ARG A 357 17.91 24.33 -8.00
C ARG A 357 17.45 24.62 -9.43
N LEU A 358 17.85 23.80 -10.40
CA LEU A 358 17.40 23.93 -11.79
C LEU A 358 15.91 23.62 -11.93
N GLY A 359 15.42 22.54 -11.29
CA GLY A 359 14.01 22.20 -11.22
C GLY A 359 13.17 23.33 -10.63
N LYS A 360 13.63 23.90 -9.51
CA LYS A 360 13.01 25.08 -8.90
C LYS A 360 12.95 26.23 -9.89
N GLN A 361 14.03 26.52 -10.63
CA GLN A 361 14.01 27.62 -11.61
C GLN A 361 12.99 27.42 -12.73
N LEU A 362 12.91 26.21 -13.30
CA LEU A 362 11.91 25.87 -14.31
C LEU A 362 10.47 26.00 -13.79
N PHE A 363 10.23 25.64 -12.52
CA PHE A 363 8.91 25.66 -11.88
C PHE A 363 8.30 27.07 -11.74
N TYR A 364 9.12 28.12 -11.60
CA TYR A 364 8.67 29.52 -11.52
C TYR A 364 8.84 30.29 -12.85
N ASP A 365 9.34 29.67 -13.92
CA ASP A 365 9.61 30.38 -15.17
C ASP A 365 8.37 30.49 -16.06
N ASN A 366 7.71 31.65 -16.00
CA ASN A 366 6.54 31.93 -16.82
C ASN A 366 6.83 31.90 -18.33
N SER A 367 8.08 32.11 -18.76
CA SER A 367 8.47 32.17 -20.17
C SER A 367 8.32 30.84 -20.89
N LEU A 368 8.17 29.73 -20.17
CA LEU A 368 7.96 28.39 -20.72
C LEU A 368 6.56 28.23 -21.33
N SER A 369 5.53 28.85 -20.75
CA SER A 369 4.17 28.92 -21.32
C SER A 369 4.12 29.65 -22.67
N GLN A 370 3.09 29.44 -23.47
CA GLN A 370 2.93 30.09 -24.78
C GLN A 370 2.84 31.62 -24.65
N THR A 371 2.06 32.10 -23.68
CA THR A 371 1.79 33.53 -23.44
C THR A 371 2.87 34.25 -22.65
N GLY A 372 3.75 33.51 -21.96
CA GLY A 372 4.71 34.09 -21.02
C GLY A 372 4.10 34.54 -19.68
N THR A 373 2.83 34.18 -19.41
CA THR A 373 2.07 34.67 -18.24
C THR A 373 1.85 33.64 -17.14
N MET A 374 2.17 32.36 -17.37
CA MET A 374 1.89 31.25 -16.46
C MET A 374 3.12 30.35 -16.27
N SER A 375 3.34 29.91 -15.03
CA SER A 375 4.28 28.84 -14.65
C SER A 375 3.59 27.84 -13.71
N CYS A 376 4.27 26.77 -13.31
CA CYS A 376 3.74 25.81 -12.34
C CYS A 376 3.37 26.51 -11.02
N ALA A 377 4.20 27.45 -10.58
CA ALA A 377 3.97 28.27 -9.39
C ALA A 377 2.73 29.17 -9.46
N SER A 378 2.16 29.43 -10.65
CA SER A 378 0.91 30.21 -10.79
C SER A 378 -0.31 29.48 -10.23
N CYS A 379 -0.28 28.14 -10.24
CA CYS A 379 -1.34 27.27 -9.69
C CYS A 379 -0.91 26.54 -8.40
N HIS A 380 0.37 26.58 -8.06
CA HIS A 380 0.97 25.87 -6.93
C HIS A 380 1.85 26.83 -6.10
N ASN A 381 1.21 27.79 -5.44
CA ASN A 381 1.85 28.78 -4.58
C ASN A 381 2.35 28.12 -3.27
N PRO A 382 3.65 28.17 -2.93
CA PRO A 382 4.19 27.59 -1.71
C PRO A 382 3.55 28.10 -0.41
N GLU A 383 3.14 29.37 -0.35
CA GLU A 383 2.50 29.96 0.83
C GLU A 383 1.12 29.33 1.12
N LEU A 384 0.45 28.84 0.06
CA LEU A 384 -0.84 28.14 0.10
C LEU A 384 -0.66 26.62 0.03
N GLY A 385 0.42 26.10 0.62
CA GLY A 385 0.73 24.67 0.63
C GLY A 385 0.91 24.07 -0.76
N PHE A 386 1.44 24.82 -1.72
CA PHE A 386 1.53 24.44 -3.15
C PHE A 386 0.18 24.20 -3.83
N THR A 387 -0.84 25.00 -3.47
CA THR A 387 -2.12 25.16 -4.18
C THR A 387 -2.30 26.61 -4.62
N ASP A 388 -3.44 27.00 -5.18
CA ASP A 388 -3.75 28.41 -5.53
C ASP A 388 -4.84 29.05 -4.66
N GLY A 389 -5.43 28.30 -3.72
CA GLY A 389 -6.51 28.78 -2.87
C GLY A 389 -7.85 29.04 -3.59
N LYS A 390 -8.06 28.51 -4.80
CA LYS A 390 -9.28 28.74 -5.60
C LYS A 390 -10.12 27.48 -5.75
N PRO A 391 -11.44 27.60 -5.99
CA PRO A 391 -12.28 26.46 -6.34
C PRO A 391 -11.77 25.72 -7.60
N LYS A 392 -11.35 26.49 -8.61
CA LYS A 392 -10.73 26.00 -9.84
C LYS A 392 -9.69 27.00 -10.31
N SER A 393 -8.56 26.53 -10.82
CA SER A 393 -7.46 27.41 -11.22
C SER A 393 -7.81 28.28 -12.42
N THR A 394 -7.31 29.51 -12.43
CA THR A 394 -7.49 30.45 -13.55
C THR A 394 -6.73 29.93 -14.77
N ALA A 395 -7.42 29.83 -15.91
CA ALA A 395 -6.80 29.43 -17.16
C ALA A 395 -5.91 30.55 -17.75
N ASN A 396 -5.11 30.21 -18.76
CA ASN A 396 -4.38 31.20 -19.57
C ASN A 396 -5.31 32.09 -20.43
N ALA A 397 -6.56 31.66 -20.65
CA ALA A 397 -7.59 32.35 -21.39
C ALA A 397 -8.45 33.20 -20.44
N GLU A 398 -8.68 34.46 -20.80
CA GLU A 398 -9.40 35.42 -19.96
C GLU A 398 -10.83 34.93 -19.64
N GLY A 399 -11.22 35.05 -18.36
CA GLY A 399 -12.54 34.62 -17.87
C GLY A 399 -12.72 33.10 -17.71
N MET A 400 -11.75 32.27 -18.10
CA MET A 400 -11.84 30.81 -18.06
C MET A 400 -11.14 30.21 -16.84
N THR A 401 -11.53 28.99 -16.48
CA THR A 401 -10.85 28.16 -15.46
C THR A 401 -10.54 26.78 -16.02
N VAL A 402 -9.58 26.08 -15.41
CA VAL A 402 -9.41 24.63 -15.62
C VAL A 402 -10.56 23.86 -14.96
N LEU A 403 -10.68 22.56 -15.22
CA LEU A 403 -11.83 21.75 -14.78
C LEU A 403 -11.93 21.57 -13.25
N ARG A 404 -10.81 21.59 -12.52
CA ARG A 404 -10.70 21.13 -11.13
C ARG A 404 -9.91 22.11 -10.24
N ASN A 405 -9.99 21.92 -8.94
CA ASN A 405 -9.11 22.53 -7.93
C ASN A 405 -7.64 22.13 -8.17
N SER A 406 -6.70 22.96 -7.71
CA SER A 406 -5.27 22.69 -7.78
C SER A 406 -4.81 21.85 -6.57
N PRO A 407 -4.39 20.59 -6.73
CA PRO A 407 -3.96 19.76 -5.62
C PRO A 407 -2.60 20.22 -5.08
N THR A 408 -2.33 19.97 -3.80
CA THR A 408 -1.01 20.25 -3.22
C THR A 408 0.09 19.42 -3.89
N LEU A 409 1.27 20.02 -4.08
CA LEU A 409 2.48 19.31 -4.49
C LEU A 409 3.31 18.81 -3.30
N ILE A 410 2.94 19.15 -2.06
CA ILE A 410 3.63 18.64 -0.87
C ILE A 410 3.37 17.14 -0.77
N ASN A 411 4.43 16.34 -0.66
CA ASN A 411 4.41 14.88 -0.75
C ASN A 411 3.89 14.28 -2.07
N ALA A 412 3.61 15.07 -3.11
CA ALA A 412 2.99 14.57 -4.34
C ALA A 412 3.86 13.58 -5.12
N VAL A 413 5.17 13.50 -4.84
CA VAL A 413 6.04 12.42 -5.35
C VAL A 413 5.56 11.03 -4.92
N PHE A 414 4.92 10.86 -3.76
CA PHE A 414 4.45 9.56 -3.29
C PHE A 414 3.12 9.19 -3.95
N SER A 415 3.23 8.75 -5.21
CA SER A 415 2.11 8.56 -6.12
C SER A 415 2.49 7.56 -7.21
N ASP A 416 1.67 6.53 -7.38
CA ASP A 416 1.71 5.62 -8.54
C ASP A 416 1.05 6.28 -9.77
N ARG A 417 -0.05 7.04 -9.58
CA ARG A 417 -0.78 7.71 -10.67
C ARG A 417 -1.24 9.12 -10.30
N PHE A 418 -1.02 10.09 -11.19
CA PHE A 418 -1.19 11.52 -10.96
C PHE A 418 -2.55 12.05 -11.46
N PHE A 419 -2.90 13.27 -11.01
CA PHE A 419 -4.21 13.92 -11.14
C PHE A 419 -5.35 13.23 -10.35
N TYR A 420 -6.45 13.96 -10.13
CA TYR A 420 -7.66 13.45 -9.47
C TYR A 420 -8.33 12.27 -10.20
N ASP A 421 -8.09 12.10 -11.50
CA ASP A 421 -8.63 11.00 -12.32
C ASP A 421 -7.59 9.93 -12.68
N LEU A 422 -6.44 9.95 -11.99
CA LEU A 422 -5.32 9.03 -12.17
C LEU A 422 -4.69 9.00 -13.58
N ARG A 423 -5.00 9.96 -14.47
CA ARG A 423 -4.72 9.83 -15.92
C ARG A 423 -3.26 9.83 -16.36
N ALA A 424 -2.31 10.13 -15.48
CA ALA A 424 -0.89 10.17 -15.81
C ALA A 424 -0.09 9.22 -14.92
N TYR A 425 0.87 8.50 -15.52
CA TYR A 425 1.61 7.42 -14.85
C TYR A 425 2.89 7.87 -14.15
N ASP A 426 3.43 9.04 -14.51
CA ASP A 426 4.63 9.59 -13.88
C ASP A 426 4.63 11.14 -13.93
N LEU A 427 5.66 11.76 -13.35
CA LEU A 427 5.83 13.22 -13.32
C LEU A 427 6.14 13.83 -14.70
N GLU A 428 6.75 13.11 -15.64
CA GLU A 428 7.00 13.59 -17.02
C GLU A 428 5.71 13.61 -17.84
N ASP A 429 4.84 12.62 -17.64
CA ASP A 429 3.52 12.54 -18.27
C ASP A 429 2.54 13.55 -17.62
N GLN A 430 2.59 13.70 -16.29
CA GLN A 430 1.86 14.76 -15.59
C GLN A 430 2.27 16.15 -16.11
N ALA A 431 3.56 16.43 -16.22
CA ALA A 431 4.08 17.68 -16.77
C ALA A 431 3.68 17.85 -18.25
N LYS A 432 3.70 16.77 -19.05
CA LYS A 432 3.23 16.78 -20.45
C LYS A 432 1.80 17.29 -20.56
N HIS A 433 0.90 16.72 -19.78
CA HIS A 433 -0.50 17.11 -19.78
C HIS A 433 -0.70 18.61 -19.52
N VAL A 434 0.03 19.20 -18.57
CA VAL A 434 -0.04 20.65 -18.27
C VAL A 434 0.62 21.50 -19.38
N ILE A 435 1.74 21.05 -19.93
CA ILE A 435 2.48 21.74 -21.01
C ILE A 435 1.65 21.84 -22.30
N GLU A 436 0.94 20.76 -22.65
CA GLU A 436 0.16 20.63 -23.89
C GLU A 436 -1.30 21.09 -23.74
N ASN A 437 -1.81 21.28 -22.52
CA ASN A 437 -3.19 21.74 -22.31
C ASN A 437 -3.37 23.21 -22.76
N HIS A 438 -4.31 23.40 -23.69
CA HIS A 438 -4.70 24.70 -24.21
C HIS A 438 -5.17 25.73 -23.17
N LEU A 439 -5.69 25.30 -22.01
CA LEU A 439 -6.09 26.19 -20.90
C LEU A 439 -4.95 26.49 -19.91
N GLU A 440 -3.81 25.81 -20.01
CA GLU A 440 -2.67 25.93 -19.10
C GLU A 440 -1.46 26.53 -19.84
N PHE A 441 -0.44 25.75 -20.19
CA PHE A 441 0.74 26.32 -20.87
C PHE A 441 0.54 26.50 -22.39
N ASN A 442 -0.40 25.77 -23.01
CA ASN A 442 -0.74 25.83 -24.45
C ASN A 442 0.46 25.80 -25.42
N THR A 443 1.46 24.97 -25.11
CA THR A 443 2.68 24.84 -25.91
C THR A 443 2.95 23.37 -26.25
N SER A 444 4.14 23.06 -26.77
CA SER A 444 4.61 21.68 -26.89
C SER A 444 5.98 21.54 -26.23
N PHE A 445 6.35 20.32 -25.86
CA PHE A 445 7.70 20.03 -25.36
C PHE A 445 8.79 20.49 -26.33
N GLU A 446 8.60 20.31 -27.64
CA GLU A 446 9.53 20.78 -28.68
C GLU A 446 9.74 22.31 -28.62
N LYS A 447 8.65 23.09 -28.52
CA LYS A 447 8.71 24.56 -28.42
C LYS A 447 9.36 25.01 -27.11
N LEU A 448 9.03 24.34 -26.00
CA LEU A 448 9.62 24.61 -24.68
C LEU A 448 11.14 24.30 -24.70
N GLN A 449 11.52 23.14 -25.23
CA GLN A 449 12.91 22.73 -25.41
C GLN A 449 13.68 23.68 -26.32
N ALA A 450 13.06 24.20 -27.38
CA ALA A 450 13.67 25.23 -28.23
C ALA A 450 13.94 26.54 -27.47
N LYS A 451 13.00 27.01 -26.63
CA LYS A 451 13.21 28.18 -25.76
C LYS A 451 14.38 27.96 -24.79
N LEU A 452 14.45 26.79 -24.14
CA LEU A 452 15.53 26.45 -23.20
C LEU A 452 16.90 26.41 -23.90
N ASN A 453 17.00 25.78 -25.08
CA ASN A 453 18.25 25.70 -25.84
C ASN A 453 18.68 27.04 -26.45
N ALA A 454 17.75 27.96 -26.70
CA ALA A 454 18.05 29.32 -27.16
C ALA A 454 18.56 30.25 -26.04
N ASN A 455 18.46 29.85 -24.77
CA ASN A 455 18.91 30.65 -23.62
C ASN A 455 20.27 30.14 -23.09
N PRO A 456 21.37 30.89 -23.26
CA PRO A 456 22.70 30.46 -22.81
C PRO A 456 22.82 30.21 -21.31
N GLU A 457 22.03 30.90 -20.47
CA GLU A 457 22.01 30.63 -19.03
C GLU A 457 21.39 29.27 -18.72
N TYR A 458 20.30 28.91 -19.39
CA TYR A 458 19.72 27.57 -19.20
C TYR A 458 20.69 26.50 -19.67
N VAL A 459 21.28 26.63 -20.85
CA VAL A 459 22.30 25.69 -21.34
C VAL A 459 23.40 25.52 -20.28
N ALA A 460 24.00 26.61 -19.77
CA ALA A 460 25.04 26.52 -18.74
C ALA A 460 24.55 25.87 -17.41
N ARG A 461 23.31 26.12 -16.98
CA ARG A 461 22.70 25.50 -15.78
C ARG A 461 22.46 24.00 -15.98
N PHE A 462 21.95 23.59 -17.14
CA PHE A 462 21.77 22.18 -17.50
C PHE A 462 23.12 21.45 -17.65
N GLU A 463 24.12 22.05 -18.28
CA GLU A 463 25.48 21.49 -18.35
C GLU A 463 26.06 21.24 -16.94
N LYS A 464 25.86 22.19 -16.02
CA LYS A 464 26.30 22.07 -14.62
C LYS A 464 25.51 21.03 -13.82
N ALA A 465 24.19 20.95 -14.00
CA ALA A 465 23.34 20.03 -13.26
C ALA A 465 23.56 18.56 -13.66
N PHE A 466 23.79 18.29 -14.95
CA PHE A 466 23.96 16.93 -15.50
C PHE A 466 25.41 16.54 -15.77
N ASN A 467 26.38 17.43 -15.51
CA ASN A 467 27.79 17.28 -15.87
C ASN A 467 27.99 16.85 -17.35
N LYS A 468 27.14 17.36 -18.25
CA LYS A 468 27.03 16.89 -19.63
C LYS A 468 26.70 18.05 -20.58
N LYS A 469 27.54 18.21 -21.60
CA LYS A 469 27.34 19.18 -22.68
C LYS A 469 26.37 18.67 -23.74
N GLY A 470 25.71 19.62 -24.42
CA GLY A 470 24.83 19.35 -25.56
C GLY A 470 23.46 20.00 -25.44
N ALA A 471 22.57 19.68 -26.38
CA ALA A 471 21.20 20.16 -26.37
C ALA A 471 20.43 19.59 -25.17
N ILE A 472 19.71 20.46 -24.47
CA ILE A 472 18.80 20.12 -23.36
C ILE A 472 17.73 19.17 -23.91
N SER A 473 17.53 18.02 -23.27
CA SER A 473 16.53 17.01 -23.64
C SER A 473 15.27 17.06 -22.76
N ARG A 474 14.18 16.42 -23.21
CA ARG A 474 12.95 16.23 -22.42
C ARG A 474 13.25 15.54 -21.07
N TYR A 475 14.00 14.44 -21.08
CA TYR A 475 14.41 13.74 -19.86
C TYR A 475 15.12 14.68 -18.87
N GLN A 476 16.04 15.54 -19.33
CA GLN A 476 16.75 16.47 -18.44
C GLN A 476 15.80 17.49 -17.80
N PHE A 477 14.80 17.96 -18.53
CA PHE A 477 13.76 18.84 -17.99
C PHE A 477 12.90 18.13 -16.93
N SER A 478 12.41 16.92 -17.25
CA SER A 478 11.61 16.09 -16.35
C SER A 478 12.37 15.70 -15.08
N ALA A 479 13.64 15.31 -15.22
CA ALA A 479 14.55 14.99 -14.12
C ALA A 479 14.76 16.20 -13.19
N ALA A 480 14.98 17.39 -13.76
CA ALA A 480 15.11 18.61 -12.97
C ALA A 480 13.83 18.91 -12.17
N LEU A 481 12.66 18.90 -12.81
CA LEU A 481 11.38 19.07 -12.11
C LEU A 481 11.15 17.99 -11.04
N SER A 482 11.46 16.71 -11.34
CA SER A 482 11.32 15.60 -10.39
C SER A 482 12.15 15.81 -9.13
N SER A 483 13.41 16.24 -9.27
CA SER A 483 14.28 16.61 -8.13
C SER A 483 13.67 17.70 -7.25
N TYR A 484 13.05 18.73 -7.87
CA TYR A 484 12.35 19.76 -7.10
C TYR A 484 11.11 19.21 -6.39
N ILE A 485 10.28 18.38 -7.02
CA ILE A 485 9.11 17.77 -6.37
C ILE A 485 9.52 16.80 -5.26
N ILE A 486 10.62 16.06 -5.42
CA ILE A 486 11.25 15.24 -4.36
C ILE A 486 11.67 16.10 -3.15
N SER A 487 12.05 17.37 -3.35
CA SER A 487 12.37 18.28 -2.25
C SER A 487 11.15 18.72 -1.44
N LEU A 488 9.93 18.64 -2.00
CA LEU A 488 8.67 19.05 -1.34
C LEU A 488 8.10 17.99 -0.39
N ARG A 489 8.95 17.19 0.27
CA ARG A 489 8.53 16.14 1.21
C ARG A 489 8.34 16.66 2.64
N SER A 490 7.36 16.08 3.34
CA SER A 490 6.75 16.58 4.58
C SER A 490 6.39 15.41 5.50
N PHE A 491 7.26 15.12 6.47
CA PHE A 491 7.10 14.06 7.48
C PHE A 491 7.66 14.50 8.85
N ASN A 492 7.49 15.80 9.18
CA ASN A 492 7.98 16.41 10.42
C ASN A 492 6.94 17.33 11.08
N SER A 493 5.64 17.08 10.88
CA SER A 493 4.55 17.76 11.59
C SER A 493 4.58 17.48 13.10
N GLU A 494 3.79 18.20 13.91
CA GLU A 494 3.68 17.94 15.37
C GLU A 494 3.30 16.47 15.63
N PHE A 495 2.37 15.94 14.84
CA PHE A 495 1.96 14.53 14.93
C PHE A 495 3.11 13.58 14.58
N ASP A 496 3.82 13.83 13.47
CA ASP A 496 4.95 12.99 13.03
C ASP A 496 6.06 12.95 14.09
N GLN A 497 6.38 14.09 14.68
CA GLN A 497 7.37 14.20 15.76
C GLN A 497 6.95 13.38 16.98
N TYR A 498 5.68 13.40 17.35
CA TYR A 498 5.17 12.63 18.49
C TYR A 498 5.23 11.12 18.25
N VAL A 499 4.72 10.62 17.12
CA VAL A 499 4.71 9.16 16.82
C VAL A 499 6.11 8.58 16.53
N GLN A 500 7.07 9.44 16.18
CA GLN A 500 8.49 9.10 16.10
C GLN A 500 9.23 9.25 17.46
N GLY A 501 8.55 9.65 18.53
CA GLY A 501 9.14 9.84 19.87
C GLY A 501 10.07 11.05 20.01
N LYS A 502 10.10 11.94 19.00
CA LYS A 502 10.90 13.19 19.00
C LYS A 502 10.32 14.24 19.96
N THR A 503 9.01 14.20 20.20
CA THR A 503 8.32 14.99 21.23
C THR A 503 7.56 14.09 22.19
N GLN A 504 7.47 14.50 23.46
CA GLN A 504 6.74 13.75 24.51
C GLN A 504 5.31 14.25 24.74
N LYS A 505 4.88 15.29 24.01
CA LYS A 505 3.59 15.95 24.19
C LYS A 505 2.91 16.10 22.84
N LEU A 506 1.64 15.73 22.82
CA LEU A 506 0.67 15.95 21.75
C LEU A 506 -0.66 16.24 22.44
N SER A 507 -1.44 17.20 21.95
CA SER A 507 -2.68 17.58 22.63
C SER A 507 -3.66 16.40 22.73
N ALA A 508 -4.37 16.26 23.85
CA ALA A 508 -5.34 15.17 24.04
C ALA A 508 -6.45 15.18 22.97
N GLN A 509 -6.78 16.35 22.42
CA GLN A 509 -7.73 16.49 21.32
C GLN A 509 -7.20 15.91 20.00
N VAL A 510 -5.91 16.09 19.70
CA VAL A 510 -5.26 15.46 18.52
C VAL A 510 -5.14 13.95 18.71
N GLN A 511 -4.81 13.48 19.93
CA GLN A 511 -4.77 12.04 20.24
C GLN A 511 -6.15 11.37 20.06
N LEU A 512 -7.22 12.03 20.52
CA LEU A 512 -8.60 11.59 20.28
C LEU A 512 -8.93 11.62 18.78
N GLY A 513 -8.54 12.68 18.07
CA GLY A 513 -8.75 12.82 16.63
C GLY A 513 -8.12 11.70 15.81
N PHE A 514 -6.88 11.31 16.12
CA PHE A 514 -6.22 10.18 15.47
C PHE A 514 -6.96 8.86 15.72
N ASN A 515 -7.37 8.58 16.96
CA ASN A 515 -8.09 7.35 17.30
C ASN A 515 -9.48 7.28 16.65
N LEU A 516 -10.16 8.43 16.48
CA LEU A 516 -11.40 8.52 15.70
C LEU A 516 -11.14 8.27 14.21
N PHE A 517 -10.15 8.95 13.63
CA PHE A 517 -9.78 8.86 12.20
C PHE A 517 -9.40 7.43 11.80
N THR A 518 -8.73 6.71 12.68
CA THR A 518 -8.29 5.31 12.49
C THR A 518 -9.26 4.27 13.04
N GLY A 519 -10.41 4.68 13.57
CA GLY A 519 -11.43 3.82 14.17
C GLY A 519 -12.83 4.25 13.77
N LYS A 520 -13.64 4.72 14.74
CA LYS A 520 -15.07 5.06 14.57
C LYS A 520 -15.41 5.89 13.32
N ALA A 521 -14.56 6.84 12.92
CA ALA A 521 -14.83 7.71 11.77
C ALA A 521 -14.46 7.08 10.41
N ALA A 522 -13.93 5.86 10.40
CA ALA A 522 -13.51 5.05 9.25
C ALA A 522 -12.53 5.72 8.25
N CYS A 523 -12.07 6.95 8.47
CA CYS A 523 -11.30 7.71 7.47
C CYS A 523 -10.05 6.97 6.98
N ALA A 524 -9.38 6.21 7.86
CA ALA A 524 -8.19 5.43 7.53
C ALA A 524 -8.44 4.15 6.70
N THR A 525 -9.68 3.80 6.34
CA THR A 525 -9.95 2.74 5.36
C THR A 525 -9.67 3.17 3.92
N CYS A 526 -9.58 4.49 3.65
CA CYS A 526 -9.16 5.04 2.36
C CYS A 526 -7.93 5.97 2.51
N HIS A 527 -7.78 6.67 3.64
CA HIS A 527 -6.67 7.59 3.91
C HIS A 527 -5.56 6.92 4.75
N TYR A 528 -4.86 5.95 4.15
CA TYR A 528 -3.91 5.09 4.85
C TYR A 528 -2.70 5.80 5.44
N VAL A 529 -2.25 5.37 6.62
CA VAL A 529 -0.98 5.83 7.21
C VAL A 529 0.23 5.30 6.42
N PRO A 530 1.38 6.01 6.37
CA PRO A 530 1.63 7.32 6.97
C PRO A 530 1.32 8.50 6.03
N THR A 531 0.96 8.26 4.77
CA THR A 531 0.70 9.32 3.77
C THR A 531 -0.63 10.03 4.00
N PHE A 532 -1.57 9.38 4.68
CA PHE A 532 -2.96 9.78 4.91
C PHE A 532 -3.74 10.08 3.61
N GLY A 533 -3.46 9.31 2.56
CA GLY A 533 -4.20 9.27 1.29
C GLY A 533 -4.27 7.84 0.75
N GLY A 534 -4.94 7.63 -0.36
CA GLY A 534 -5.12 6.29 -0.97
C GLY A 534 -3.89 5.82 -1.72
N LEU A 535 -2.74 5.71 -1.05
CA LEU A 535 -1.57 4.98 -1.54
C LEU A 535 -1.50 3.67 -0.74
N VAL A 536 -1.76 2.53 -1.39
CA VAL A 536 -2.25 1.33 -0.72
C VAL A 536 -1.15 0.58 0.04
N PRO A 537 -1.26 0.42 1.37
CA PRO A 537 -0.29 -0.36 2.17
C PRO A 537 -0.40 -1.88 1.88
N PRO A 538 0.59 -2.69 2.30
CA PRO A 538 1.82 -2.31 3.01
C PRO A 538 2.97 -1.91 2.07
N LEU A 539 2.82 -2.10 0.75
CA LEU A 539 3.86 -1.81 -0.24
C LEU A 539 3.78 -0.39 -0.83
N TYR A 540 2.63 0.29 -0.76
CA TYR A 540 2.43 1.66 -1.25
C TYR A 540 2.65 1.83 -2.77
N GLN A 541 2.33 0.79 -3.56
CA GLN A 541 2.60 0.74 -5.02
C GLN A 541 1.38 1.03 -5.90
N GLU A 542 0.22 1.28 -5.32
CA GLU A 542 -1.05 1.47 -6.04
C GLU A 542 -1.77 2.70 -5.49
N ASN A 543 -2.39 3.50 -6.36
CA ASN A 543 -3.31 4.55 -5.92
C ASN A 543 -4.78 4.17 -6.10
N GLU A 544 -5.52 4.18 -4.99
CA GLU A 544 -6.97 3.96 -4.96
C GLU A 544 -7.76 5.25 -5.25
N SER A 545 -9.00 5.06 -5.70
CA SER A 545 -9.91 6.12 -6.13
C SER A 545 -11.36 5.77 -5.77
N GLU A 546 -12.04 6.69 -5.09
CA GLU A 546 -13.37 6.47 -4.51
C GLU A 546 -14.48 7.17 -5.28
N VAL A 547 -15.67 6.56 -5.32
CA VAL A 547 -16.90 7.22 -5.74
C VAL A 547 -17.61 7.69 -4.48
N LEU A 548 -17.49 8.98 -4.15
CA LEU A 548 -18.09 9.55 -2.93
C LEU A 548 -19.43 10.26 -3.19
N GLY A 549 -19.71 10.61 -4.45
CA GLY A 549 -20.81 11.50 -4.80
C GLY A 549 -20.62 12.93 -4.25
N VAL A 550 -19.41 13.48 -4.34
CA VAL A 550 -19.12 14.87 -3.94
C VAL A 550 -20.16 15.81 -4.55
N LEU A 551 -20.72 16.69 -3.73
CA LEU A 551 -21.80 17.58 -4.15
C LEU A 551 -21.25 18.79 -4.92
N SER A 552 -22.09 19.33 -5.80
CA SER A 552 -21.83 20.59 -6.52
C SER A 552 -21.57 21.79 -5.59
N LYS A 553 -22.10 21.74 -4.37
CA LYS A 553 -21.77 22.61 -3.23
C LYS A 553 -22.21 21.96 -1.90
N PRO A 554 -21.66 22.37 -0.75
CA PRO A 554 -22.09 21.88 0.56
C PRO A 554 -23.61 21.94 0.74
N LYS A 555 -24.19 20.83 1.20
CA LYS A 555 -25.63 20.70 1.53
C LYS A 555 -26.59 20.94 0.36
N SER A 556 -26.16 20.73 -0.90
CA SER A 556 -27.05 20.67 -2.06
C SER A 556 -27.54 19.25 -2.36
N ASN A 557 -28.68 19.12 -3.03
CA ASN A 557 -29.21 17.82 -3.49
C ASN A 557 -28.77 17.53 -4.94
N LEU A 558 -27.56 17.95 -5.32
CA LEU A 558 -27.03 17.83 -6.69
C LEU A 558 -25.55 17.38 -6.60
N PRO A 559 -25.24 16.13 -6.98
CA PRO A 559 -23.86 15.68 -7.16
C PRO A 559 -23.11 16.54 -8.18
N ASP A 560 -21.79 16.54 -8.08
CA ASP A 560 -20.91 17.08 -9.11
C ASP A 560 -21.02 16.26 -10.41
N THR A 561 -20.90 16.92 -11.56
CA THR A 561 -21.11 16.29 -12.88
C THR A 561 -19.81 15.86 -13.57
N ASP A 562 -18.65 16.06 -12.95
CA ASP A 562 -17.39 15.55 -13.47
C ASP A 562 -17.38 14.02 -13.35
N ALA A 563 -17.27 13.34 -14.50
CA ALA A 563 -17.31 11.89 -14.55
C ALA A 563 -16.04 11.22 -13.99
N GLY A 564 -14.99 11.98 -13.67
CA GLY A 564 -13.78 11.48 -13.03
C GLY A 564 -13.04 10.45 -13.88
N ARG A 565 -12.56 9.39 -13.23
CA ARG A 565 -11.72 8.33 -13.81
C ARG A 565 -12.29 7.73 -15.11
N ILE A 566 -13.60 7.49 -15.23
CA ILE A 566 -14.21 6.92 -16.47
C ILE A 566 -14.07 7.78 -17.73
N LYS A 567 -13.72 9.08 -17.60
CA LYS A 567 -13.50 10.00 -18.74
C LYS A 567 -12.06 10.49 -18.86
N ASN A 568 -11.12 9.79 -18.22
CA ASN A 568 -9.72 10.20 -18.18
C ASN A 568 -8.91 9.90 -19.47
N GLY A 569 -9.46 9.10 -20.38
CA GLY A 569 -8.86 8.74 -21.67
C GLY A 569 -8.13 7.39 -21.71
N ILE A 570 -8.08 6.67 -20.59
CA ILE A 570 -7.43 5.35 -20.45
C ILE A 570 -8.48 4.24 -20.59
N LEU A 571 -8.20 3.24 -21.43
CA LEU A 571 -9.11 2.12 -21.70
C LEU A 571 -9.30 1.25 -20.44
N GLU A 572 -8.23 1.10 -19.67
CA GLU A 572 -8.17 0.40 -18.39
C GLU A 572 -8.99 1.08 -17.28
N ASP A 573 -9.58 2.24 -17.55
CA ASP A 573 -10.42 3.00 -16.61
C ASP A 573 -11.86 3.25 -17.12
N SER A 574 -12.22 2.79 -18.33
CA SER A 574 -13.51 3.10 -18.96
C SER A 574 -14.72 2.30 -18.45
N GLU A 575 -14.61 1.61 -17.31
CA GLU A 575 -15.69 0.79 -16.75
C GLU A 575 -16.66 1.61 -15.89
N GLU A 576 -17.92 1.20 -15.88
CA GLU A 576 -19.00 1.93 -15.17
C GLU A 576 -18.74 2.09 -13.66
N ILE A 577 -18.03 1.15 -13.05
CA ILE A 577 -17.61 1.21 -11.64
C ILE A 577 -16.73 2.44 -11.31
N TYR A 578 -16.09 3.05 -12.31
CA TYR A 578 -15.25 4.24 -12.13
C TYR A 578 -15.95 5.56 -12.47
N ARG A 579 -17.28 5.56 -12.72
CA ARG A 579 -18.04 6.80 -12.93
C ARG A 579 -18.08 7.63 -11.65
N GLY A 580 -17.58 8.87 -11.73
CA GLY A 580 -17.48 9.77 -10.59
C GLY A 580 -16.41 9.36 -9.57
N SER A 581 -15.50 8.45 -9.96
CA SER A 581 -14.40 8.00 -9.12
C SER A 581 -13.22 8.98 -9.21
N PHE A 582 -12.66 9.35 -8.06
CA PHE A 582 -11.52 10.26 -7.95
C PHE A 582 -10.47 9.74 -6.96
N LYS A 583 -9.18 10.01 -7.24
CA LYS A 583 -8.04 9.69 -6.38
C LYS A 583 -8.27 10.15 -4.95
N THR A 584 -8.03 9.26 -3.98
CA THR A 584 -8.07 9.61 -2.56
C THR A 584 -6.86 10.44 -2.18
N MET A 585 -7.04 11.75 -2.11
CA MET A 585 -5.98 12.71 -1.83
C MET A 585 -5.50 12.62 -0.37
N THR A 586 -4.27 13.10 -0.10
CA THR A 586 -3.75 13.17 1.27
C THR A 586 -4.49 14.22 2.11
N VAL A 587 -4.74 13.93 3.39
CA VAL A 587 -5.16 14.95 4.39
C VAL A 587 -3.99 15.64 5.10
N ARG A 588 -2.73 15.29 4.78
CA ARG A 588 -1.57 16.06 5.24
C ARG A 588 -1.62 17.47 4.66
N ASN A 589 -1.25 18.46 5.47
CA ASN A 589 -1.33 19.88 5.12
C ASN A 589 -2.74 20.41 4.79
N ALA A 590 -3.82 19.66 5.02
CA ALA A 590 -5.18 20.09 4.65
C ALA A 590 -5.59 21.46 5.25
N LYS A 591 -5.00 21.87 6.38
CA LYS A 591 -5.13 23.22 6.97
C LYS A 591 -4.78 24.36 6.01
N LEU A 592 -3.90 24.12 5.03
CA LEU A 592 -3.34 25.11 4.11
C LEU A 592 -3.97 25.10 2.72
N THR A 593 -4.79 24.10 2.40
CA THR A 593 -5.17 23.74 1.02
C THR A 593 -6.68 23.84 0.77
N ALA A 594 -7.36 24.75 1.46
CA ALA A 594 -8.75 25.08 1.14
C ALA A 594 -8.82 25.86 -0.19
N PRO A 595 -9.88 25.71 -1.00
CA PRO A 595 -11.05 24.85 -0.78
C PRO A 595 -10.82 23.37 -1.19
N TYR A 596 -11.72 22.51 -0.75
CA TYR A 596 -11.58 21.05 -0.78
C TYR A 596 -12.40 20.34 -1.87
N PHE A 597 -12.06 19.06 -2.10
CA PHE A 597 -12.51 18.18 -3.19
C PHE A 597 -12.07 18.63 -4.59
N HIS A 598 -12.24 17.75 -5.59
CA HIS A 598 -11.82 17.98 -6.98
C HIS A 598 -12.49 19.20 -7.62
N ASN A 599 -13.70 19.55 -7.18
CA ASN A 599 -14.44 20.71 -7.65
C ASN A 599 -14.22 22.00 -6.83
N GLY A 600 -13.50 21.91 -5.70
CA GLY A 600 -13.16 23.04 -4.84
C GLY A 600 -14.38 23.74 -4.21
N ALA A 601 -15.49 23.02 -4.02
CA ALA A 601 -16.76 23.64 -3.60
C ALA A 601 -16.90 23.83 -2.07
N TYR A 602 -16.02 23.22 -1.26
CA TYR A 602 -16.10 23.17 0.20
C TYR A 602 -15.00 24.04 0.81
N ASN A 603 -15.32 24.98 1.70
CA ASN A 603 -14.36 25.99 2.17
C ASN A 603 -13.70 25.63 3.50
N THR A 604 -14.30 24.72 4.27
CA THR A 604 -13.84 24.36 5.62
C THR A 604 -13.77 22.85 5.83
N LEU A 605 -12.84 22.39 6.68
CA LEU A 605 -12.78 21.00 7.11
C LEU A 605 -14.07 20.56 7.83
N SER A 606 -14.83 21.48 8.43
CA SER A 606 -16.14 21.16 9.02
C SER A 606 -17.17 20.76 7.97
N GLU A 607 -17.21 21.42 6.80
CA GLU A 607 -18.11 21.03 5.71
C GLU A 607 -17.70 19.69 5.08
N VAL A 608 -16.39 19.40 5.02
CA VAL A 608 -15.86 18.11 4.56
C VAL A 608 -16.24 16.99 5.53
N VAL A 609 -15.98 17.16 6.83
CA VAL A 609 -16.35 16.15 7.85
C VAL A 609 -17.87 16.01 7.96
N ASP A 610 -18.65 17.09 7.85
CA ASP A 610 -20.12 17.01 7.77
C ASP A 610 -20.56 16.12 6.59
N PHE A 611 -19.94 16.20 5.41
CA PHE A 611 -20.29 15.37 4.26
C PHE A 611 -20.02 13.87 4.50
N TYR A 612 -18.83 13.52 5.02
CA TYR A 612 -18.52 12.12 5.37
C TYR A 612 -19.40 11.59 6.51
N ASN A 613 -19.70 12.41 7.52
CA ASN A 613 -20.56 12.03 8.65
C ASN A 613 -22.02 11.73 8.25
N ASN A 614 -22.45 12.17 7.07
CA ASN A 614 -23.77 11.88 6.48
C ASN A 614 -23.73 10.77 5.41
N GLY A 615 -22.65 9.98 5.27
CA GLY A 615 -22.59 8.85 4.32
C GLY A 615 -22.51 9.27 2.85
N GLY A 616 -21.92 10.42 2.55
CA GLY A 616 -21.75 10.92 1.18
C GLY A 616 -23.07 11.33 0.52
N ALA A 617 -23.20 11.13 -0.79
CA ALA A 617 -24.44 11.39 -1.52
C ALA A 617 -25.52 10.34 -1.22
N ALA A 618 -25.17 9.06 -1.15
CA ALA A 618 -26.13 7.99 -0.90
C ALA A 618 -26.78 8.12 0.48
N GLY A 619 -26.01 8.46 1.53
CA GLY A 619 -26.52 8.67 2.89
C GLY A 619 -27.44 9.89 3.06
N ILE A 620 -27.42 10.86 2.11
CA ILE A 620 -28.42 11.93 2.03
C ILE A 620 -29.57 11.63 1.04
N GLY A 621 -29.68 10.38 0.58
CA GLY A 621 -30.79 9.91 -0.25
C GLY A 621 -30.57 9.99 -1.77
N LEU A 622 -29.34 10.24 -2.23
CA LEU A 622 -29.00 10.35 -3.67
C LEU A 622 -28.36 9.06 -4.23
N GLY A 623 -28.67 7.90 -3.64
CA GLY A 623 -28.06 6.62 -4.02
C GLY A 623 -28.41 6.17 -5.45
N TYR A 624 -29.48 6.69 -6.04
CA TYR A 624 -29.85 6.42 -7.44
C TYR A 624 -28.96 7.20 -8.42
N GLU A 625 -28.55 8.42 -8.05
CA GLU A 625 -27.64 9.27 -8.81
C GLU A 625 -26.17 8.81 -8.73
N VAL A 626 -25.80 8.10 -7.65
CA VAL A 626 -24.46 7.54 -7.43
C VAL A 626 -24.49 6.03 -7.13
N PRO A 627 -24.94 5.18 -8.08
CA PRO A 627 -25.21 3.76 -7.82
C PRO A 627 -23.96 2.92 -7.49
N ASN A 628 -22.76 3.45 -7.76
CA ASN A 628 -21.48 2.82 -7.47
C ASN A 628 -20.74 3.50 -6.30
N GLN A 629 -21.44 4.17 -5.37
CA GLN A 629 -20.79 4.84 -4.23
C GLN A 629 -20.00 3.84 -3.39
N THR A 630 -18.72 4.12 -3.14
CA THR A 630 -17.79 3.26 -2.37
C THR A 630 -17.78 3.58 -0.88
N LEU A 631 -18.14 4.81 -0.51
CA LEU A 631 -18.38 5.20 0.89
C LEU A 631 -19.70 4.59 1.39
N PRO A 632 -19.74 3.94 2.58
CA PRO A 632 -20.99 3.46 3.16
C PRO A 632 -22.02 4.59 3.34
N PRO A 633 -23.32 4.35 3.08
CA PRO A 633 -24.38 5.35 3.22
C PRO A 633 -24.74 5.65 4.68
N ASP A 634 -24.34 4.79 5.63
CA ASP A 634 -24.67 4.94 7.04
C ASP A 634 -23.96 6.13 7.67
N PRO A 635 -24.67 6.96 8.48
CA PRO A 635 -24.05 8.08 9.15
C PRO A 635 -23.08 7.62 10.23
N LEU A 636 -21.88 8.23 10.27
CA LEU A 636 -20.84 7.92 11.27
C LEU A 636 -21.22 8.33 12.71
N ASN A 637 -22.35 9.04 12.87
CA ASN A 637 -22.90 9.48 14.16
C ASN A 637 -21.86 10.20 15.05
N LEU A 638 -21.02 11.03 14.42
CA LEU A 638 -20.00 11.83 15.10
C LEU A 638 -20.64 13.05 15.76
N ASN A 639 -20.36 13.23 17.05
CA ASN A 639 -20.78 14.39 17.81
C ASN A 639 -19.79 15.56 17.63
N LYS A 640 -20.20 16.77 18.04
CA LYS A 640 -19.41 18.01 17.86
C LYS A 640 -17.98 17.94 18.44
N LYS A 641 -17.75 17.19 19.53
CA LYS A 641 -16.41 17.01 20.10
C LYS A 641 -15.55 16.07 19.25
N GLU A 642 -16.15 15.02 18.68
CA GLU A 642 -15.47 14.08 17.79
C GLU A 642 -15.07 14.77 16.48
N ILE A 643 -15.98 15.54 15.87
CA ILE A 643 -15.70 16.38 14.69
C ILE A 643 -14.56 17.37 14.97
N ALA A 644 -14.61 18.08 16.09
CA ALA A 644 -13.55 19.01 16.48
C ALA A 644 -12.20 18.32 16.77
N ALA A 645 -12.21 17.06 17.21
CA ALA A 645 -11.00 16.26 17.40
C ALA A 645 -10.40 15.80 16.07
N LEU A 646 -11.23 15.31 15.13
CA LEU A 646 -10.80 14.97 13.76
C LEU A 646 -10.16 16.16 13.04
N ILE A 647 -10.78 17.34 13.10
CA ILE A 647 -10.24 18.57 12.50
C ILE A 647 -8.89 18.92 13.14
N ALA A 648 -8.80 18.93 14.48
CA ALA A 648 -7.53 19.19 15.17
C ALA A 648 -6.43 18.20 14.79
N PHE A 649 -6.76 16.92 14.58
CA PHE A 649 -5.81 15.93 14.09
C PHE A 649 -5.34 16.20 12.65
N MET A 650 -6.25 16.48 11.71
CA MET A 650 -5.88 16.87 10.33
C MET A 650 -5.02 18.14 10.31
N GLU A 651 -5.30 19.11 11.18
CA GLU A 651 -4.46 20.30 11.34
C GLU A 651 -3.06 19.98 11.90
N ALA A 652 -2.94 19.02 12.81
CA ALA A 652 -1.66 18.58 13.38
C ALA A 652 -0.76 17.81 12.40
N LEU A 653 -1.27 17.46 11.21
CA LEU A 653 -0.51 16.92 10.06
C LEU A 653 0.10 18.02 9.16
N THR A 654 0.10 19.28 9.59
CA THR A 654 0.67 20.41 8.82
C THR A 654 2.19 20.47 8.98
N ASP A 655 2.90 20.41 7.86
CA ASP A 655 4.35 20.57 7.72
C ASP A 655 4.65 21.11 6.30
N ASN A 656 4.75 22.44 6.15
CA ASN A 656 5.05 23.06 4.86
C ASN A 656 6.57 23.13 4.64
N PRO A 657 7.15 22.38 3.67
CA PRO A 657 8.59 22.37 3.44
C PRO A 657 9.15 23.68 2.85
N TYR A 658 8.30 24.59 2.36
CA TYR A 658 8.75 25.90 1.87
C TYR A 658 9.37 26.78 2.96
N ASN A 659 8.98 26.59 4.22
CA ASN A 659 9.41 27.40 5.35
C ASN A 659 10.70 26.86 6.03
N LYS A 660 11.42 25.92 5.39
CA LYS A 660 12.58 25.22 5.94
C LYS A 660 13.90 25.66 5.28
#